data_AF-A0A7N8WXK0-F1
#
_entry.id   AF-A0A7N8WXK0-F1
#
_cell.length_a   1.000
_cell.length_b   1.000
_cell.length_c   1.000
_cell.angle_alpha   90.00
_cell.angle_beta   90.00
_cell.angle_gamma   90.00
#
_symmetry.space_group_name_H-M   'P 1'
#
loop_
_entity.id
_entity.type
_entity.pdbx_description
1 polymer ?
#
loop_
_entity_poly.entity_id
_entity_poly.type
_entity_poly.pdbx_seq_one_letter_code
_entity_poly.pdbx_strand_id
1 'polypeptide(L)'
;WLFFSLLGLIKELLLFQGAPYYSIETMSMSLSIISDTAFLGDIALDEEDLRMFKVDRIIDLAQRTVQTINHTDTGKNDRNHSLKDFNLRGKFLIRAPKDCNRAQTVCTHSPLNIHLQLSRRRKRAATSRPERVWPEGVIPYVISGNFSGSQRAIFRQAMRHWEKHTCVTFIERTQEESYIVFTYRPCGCCSYVGRRGGGPQAISIGKNCDKFGIVVHELGHVIGFWHEHTRPDRDEHVSIIRDNIQPGQEYNFLKMEPGEVDSLGEVYDFDSIMHYARNTFSRGIFLDTILPRYDVNGVRPPIGQRTRLSKGDIAQARKLYKCSKCGDSLQDSSGNFSSPGFPNGYSAYMHCIWRISVTPGEKIILNFTSMDLYRSHLCWYDHVEIRDGYWRKAPLKGRFCGDKLPEPIISTDSRLWIEFRSSSNWVGKGFSAVYEAICGGEVKKDNGQIQSPNYPDDYRPNKVCVWKISVAQGYHVGLTFQSFEIERHDSCAYDYLEVRDGNSENSPLLGRFCGYDKPDDIKTSSNQLWMKFVSDGSVNKAGFAANFFKEMDECSKPDNGRCEQRCVNTLGSYKCACDPGYELAADKRSCEAACGGFITKLNGSITSPGWPREYPPNKNCIWQLVAPTQYRITLLFDVFETEGNDVCKYDYVEVRSGLSADSKLHGKFCGAEKPEAITSQYNNMRIEFKSDNTVSKKGFKAQFFSDKDECSKENGGCQHECVNTFGSYSISPLICNSHYVSGIITSPNWPDKYPSKKACTWALTTTPGHRIKIAFNEIDMEAHLECAYDHIEIYDGRDGKAPSLGRFCGTKKPQPITSSGNKLFIRFFSDNSVQKKGFEASHTAECGGRLKAEVKTKDLFSHAQFGDNNYPGASDCQWVISAEKGYGVELIFQTFEIEEEADCGYDYMELFDGADTKSPRLGRYCGSGPPEEIYSAGDSIVIKFRSDDTINKKGFHVRYTSTKFQDTLHSRK
;
A
#
# COMPACT_ATOMS: atom_id res chain seq x y z
N TRP A 1 0.05 23.16 2.30
CA TRP A 1 -0.20 24.39 1.53
C TRP A 1 0.48 24.44 0.14
N LEU A 2 1.18 23.39 -0.31
CA LEU A 2 1.63 23.24 -1.71
C LEU A 2 0.91 22.14 -2.50
N PHE A 3 -0.08 21.46 -1.89
CA PHE A 3 -0.92 20.44 -2.53
C PHE A 3 -2.28 20.98 -3.01
N PHE A 4 -2.69 22.16 -2.53
CA PHE A 4 -3.95 22.82 -2.91
C PHE A 4 -3.80 23.80 -4.09
N SER A 5 -2.59 24.00 -4.62
CA SER A 5 -2.36 24.87 -5.78
C SER A 5 -2.35 24.14 -7.13
N LEU A 6 -2.34 22.79 -7.15
CA LEU A 6 -2.31 22.01 -8.39
C LEU A 6 -3.69 21.47 -8.83
N LEU A 7 -4.67 21.43 -7.90
CA LEU A 7 -6.04 20.98 -8.18
C LEU A 7 -6.99 22.11 -8.62
N GLY A 8 -6.53 23.37 -8.57
CA GLY A 8 -7.27 24.53 -9.09
C GLY A 8 -7.05 24.81 -10.57
N LEU A 9 -5.94 24.36 -11.16
CA LEU A 9 -5.54 24.69 -12.54
C LEU A 9 -6.06 23.72 -13.62
N ILE A 10 -6.72 22.62 -13.24
CA ILE A 10 -7.30 21.64 -14.19
C ILE A 10 -8.81 21.87 -14.37
N LYS A 11 -9.43 22.77 -13.60
CA LYS A 11 -10.88 23.05 -13.69
C LYS A 11 -11.27 24.24 -14.59
N GLU A 12 -10.30 24.98 -15.14
CA GLU A 12 -10.54 26.11 -16.05
C GLU A 12 -10.18 25.85 -17.53
N LEU A 13 -9.74 24.65 -17.90
CA LEU A 13 -9.27 24.34 -19.28
C LEU A 13 -10.18 23.40 -20.08
N LEU A 14 -11.41 23.14 -19.64
CA LEU A 14 -12.39 22.28 -20.35
C LEU A 14 -13.76 22.94 -20.57
N LEU A 15 -13.78 24.23 -20.88
CA LEU A 15 -14.97 24.96 -21.34
C LEU A 15 -14.65 25.79 -22.59
N PHE A 16 -14.30 25.16 -23.72
CA PHE A 16 -14.45 25.77 -25.05
C PHE A 16 -14.54 24.69 -26.14
N GLN A 17 -15.62 24.77 -26.95
CA GLN A 17 -15.93 24.02 -28.20
C GLN A 17 -16.26 22.52 -28.01
N GLY A 18 -17.37 21.91 -28.43
CA GLY A 18 -18.49 22.21 -29.33
C GLY A 18 -19.00 20.83 -29.83
N ALA A 19 -20.29 20.51 -29.70
CA ALA A 19 -20.89 19.21 -30.07
C ALA A 19 -20.84 18.94 -31.60
N PRO A 20 -20.99 17.70 -32.16
CA PRO A 20 -22.26 16.93 -32.11
C PRO A 20 -22.21 15.36 -32.15
N TYR A 21 -23.32 14.74 -31.71
CA TYR A 21 -24.01 13.48 -32.11
C TYR A 21 -23.22 12.22 -32.58
N TYR A 22 -23.41 11.07 -31.90
CA TYR A 22 -24.18 9.89 -32.39
C TYR A 22 -24.29 8.79 -31.30
N SER A 23 -25.40 8.06 -31.36
CA SER A 23 -25.93 6.99 -30.49
C SER A 23 -25.14 5.68 -30.46
N ILE A 24 -25.27 4.87 -29.39
CA ILE A 24 -25.90 3.52 -29.40
C ILE A 24 -25.79 2.85 -28.01
N GLU A 25 -26.88 2.16 -27.67
CA GLU A 25 -27.15 1.26 -26.56
C GLU A 25 -26.03 0.24 -26.27
N THR A 26 -25.81 -0.06 -24.98
CA THR A 26 -25.72 -1.40 -24.36
C THR A 26 -24.85 -1.36 -23.10
N MET A 27 -25.49 -1.44 -21.94
CA MET A 27 -25.05 -2.21 -20.74
C MET A 27 -25.96 -1.85 -19.56
N SER A 28 -27.21 -2.31 -19.62
CA SER A 28 -27.98 -2.62 -18.43
C SER A 28 -27.59 -4.04 -18.00
N MET A 29 -26.66 -4.19 -17.07
CA MET A 29 -26.60 -5.35 -16.19
C MET A 29 -25.64 -5.06 -15.03
N SER A 30 -26.10 -5.39 -13.82
CA SER A 30 -25.41 -5.32 -12.51
C SER A 30 -25.41 -3.98 -11.76
N LEU A 31 -26.60 -3.48 -11.44
CA LEU A 31 -26.83 -2.64 -10.25
C LEU A 31 -27.85 -3.35 -9.34
N SER A 32 -27.46 -4.52 -8.85
CA SER A 32 -28.18 -5.28 -7.82
C SER A 32 -27.20 -6.20 -7.12
N ILE A 33 -26.47 -5.65 -6.15
CA ILE A 33 -26.01 -6.24 -4.89
C ILE A 33 -25.25 -5.11 -4.17
N ILE A 34 -25.95 -4.40 -3.30
CA ILE A 34 -25.62 -4.07 -1.90
C ILE A 34 -26.94 -3.50 -1.36
N SER A 35 -27.88 -4.40 -1.06
CA SER A 35 -28.95 -4.15 -0.09
C SER A 35 -28.73 -5.13 1.06
N ASP A 36 -27.56 -5.06 1.67
CA ASP A 36 -27.40 -5.49 3.05
C ASP A 36 -27.25 -4.20 3.84
N THR A 37 -28.30 -3.83 4.59
CA THR A 37 -28.25 -2.75 5.58
C THR A 37 -27.22 -3.13 6.65
N ALA A 38 -25.96 -2.81 6.39
CA ALA A 38 -24.87 -2.93 7.34
C ALA A 38 -24.98 -1.77 8.33
N PHE A 39 -25.48 -2.05 9.52
CA PHE A 39 -25.59 -1.12 10.64
C PHE A 39 -24.19 -0.86 11.23
N LEU A 40 -23.52 0.19 10.74
CA LEU A 40 -22.25 0.71 11.23
C LEU A 40 -22.51 2.00 12.02
N GLY A 41 -21.88 2.18 13.17
CA GLY A 41 -21.78 3.48 13.84
C GLY A 41 -20.46 4.15 13.43
N ASP A 42 -20.53 5.40 12.98
CA ASP A 42 -19.38 6.22 12.57
C ASP A 42 -19.07 7.32 13.61
N ILE A 43 -17.81 7.77 13.69
CA ILE A 43 -17.40 8.94 14.50
C ILE A 43 -17.15 10.17 13.62
N ALA A 44 -17.59 11.34 14.09
CA ALA A 44 -17.11 12.65 13.64
C ALA A 44 -16.36 13.37 14.77
N LEU A 45 -15.18 13.90 14.44
CA LEU A 45 -14.24 14.58 15.35
C LEU A 45 -14.61 16.07 15.55
N ASP A 46 -14.22 16.65 16.70
CA ASP A 46 -14.57 18.03 17.10
C ASP A 46 -13.41 19.05 17.02
N GLU A 47 -13.64 20.28 17.49
CA GLU A 47 -12.70 21.41 17.40
C GLU A 47 -11.54 21.34 18.42
N GLU A 48 -11.73 20.72 19.59
CA GLU A 48 -10.66 20.53 20.59
C GLU A 48 -9.69 19.44 20.14
N ASP A 49 -10.21 18.40 19.47
CA ASP A 49 -9.41 17.46 18.71
C ASP A 49 -8.58 18.18 17.65
N LEU A 50 -9.18 19.10 16.87
CA LEU A 50 -8.50 19.95 15.86
C LEU A 50 -7.46 20.92 16.43
N ARG A 51 -7.63 21.39 17.67
CA ARG A 51 -6.67 22.29 18.35
C ARG A 51 -5.47 21.53 18.91
N MET A 52 -5.66 20.30 19.42
CA MET A 52 -4.55 19.42 19.79
C MET A 52 -3.66 19.04 18.59
N PHE A 53 -4.16 19.08 17.36
CA PHE A 53 -3.35 18.87 16.15
C PHE A 53 -2.44 20.06 15.76
N LYS A 54 -2.56 21.21 16.43
CA LYS A 54 -1.75 22.42 16.12
C LYS A 54 -0.60 22.69 17.10
N VAL A 55 -0.46 21.93 18.20
CA VAL A 55 0.54 22.24 19.24
C VAL A 55 1.95 21.69 18.94
N ASP A 56 2.12 20.78 17.97
CA ASP A 56 3.46 20.22 17.64
C ASP A 56 4.21 20.95 16.52
N ARG A 57 3.78 22.14 16.10
CA ARG A 57 4.59 23.00 15.23
C ARG A 57 4.42 24.45 15.63
N ILE A 58 5.55 25.13 15.93
CA ILE A 58 5.75 26.56 16.28
C ILE A 58 5.83 26.74 17.82
N ILE A 59 6.92 27.11 18.52
CA ILE A 59 8.27 27.66 18.27
C ILE A 59 9.12 27.33 19.52
N ASP A 60 10.41 26.99 19.35
CA ASP A 60 11.44 27.31 20.34
C ASP A 60 12.59 28.06 19.62
N LEU A 61 12.59 29.39 19.76
CA LEU A 61 13.69 30.32 19.50
C LEU A 61 13.17 31.76 19.66
N ALA A 62 13.22 32.29 20.89
CA ALA A 62 13.68 33.66 21.16
C ALA A 62 13.69 33.96 22.67
N GLN A 63 14.82 34.49 23.10
CA GLN A 63 15.19 34.83 24.47
C GLN A 63 14.41 36.02 25.07
N ARG A 64 14.33 36.00 26.41
CA ARG A 64 14.41 37.12 27.37
C ARG A 64 13.44 38.32 27.18
N THR A 65 12.59 38.56 28.18
CA THR A 65 12.85 39.62 29.20
C THR A 65 11.89 39.55 30.39
N VAL A 66 12.46 39.84 31.55
CA VAL A 66 11.85 40.05 32.87
C VAL A 66 11.00 41.31 32.88
N GLN A 67 9.83 41.28 33.53
CA GLN A 67 9.40 42.35 34.46
C GLN A 67 8.17 41.94 35.30
N THR A 68 8.44 41.84 36.61
CA THR A 68 7.54 41.93 37.76
C THR A 68 6.81 43.28 37.83
N ILE A 69 5.51 43.28 38.15
CA ILE A 69 4.87 44.28 39.04
C ILE A 69 3.79 43.61 39.89
N ASN A 70 3.87 43.88 41.20
CA ASN A 70 3.04 43.46 42.32
C ASN A 70 1.88 44.44 42.62
N HIS A 71 0.96 43.95 43.47
CA HIS A 71 0.25 44.65 44.57
C HIS A 71 -1.07 45.40 44.25
N THR A 72 -2.23 44.95 44.77
CA THR A 72 -2.93 45.26 46.08
C THR A 72 -4.08 46.27 45.86
N ASP A 73 -5.21 46.36 46.57
CA ASP A 73 -5.73 45.77 47.81
C ASP A 73 -7.25 46.08 47.98
N THR A 74 -7.87 45.48 49.03
CA THR A 74 -9.05 45.93 49.84
C THR A 74 -10.49 45.86 49.28
N GLY A 75 -11.54 45.49 50.04
CA GLY A 75 -11.69 45.10 51.45
C GLY A 75 -13.11 44.52 51.73
N LYS A 76 -13.23 43.50 52.59
CA LYS A 76 -13.85 43.44 53.95
C LYS A 76 -15.40 43.52 54.11
N ASN A 77 -15.93 42.44 54.74
CA ASN A 77 -17.00 42.33 55.76
C ASN A 77 -18.45 42.78 55.44
N ASP A 78 -19.56 42.21 55.95
CA ASP A 78 -19.81 41.51 57.22
C ASP A 78 -21.12 40.65 57.21
N ARG A 79 -21.32 39.90 58.31
CA ARG A 79 -22.33 38.86 58.64
C ARG A 79 -23.78 39.36 58.92
N ASN A 80 -24.82 38.51 58.75
CA ASN A 80 -25.74 38.05 59.84
C ASN A 80 -27.03 37.27 59.42
N HIS A 81 -27.25 36.15 60.14
CA HIS A 81 -28.48 35.54 60.72
C HIS A 81 -29.92 35.60 60.10
N SER A 82 -30.46 34.38 59.91
CA SER A 82 -31.70 33.77 60.48
C SER A 82 -33.14 34.23 60.13
N LEU A 83 -33.88 33.28 59.51
CA LEU A 83 -35.28 32.82 59.71
C LEU A 83 -36.41 33.79 60.19
N LYS A 84 -37.48 33.94 59.38
CA LYS A 84 -38.90 33.50 59.67
C LYS A 84 -40.00 34.15 58.77
N ASP A 85 -40.80 33.28 58.13
CA ASP A 85 -42.27 33.14 58.18
C ASP A 85 -43.33 34.16 57.62
N PHE A 86 -44.31 33.56 56.89
CA PHE A 86 -45.73 33.91 56.58
C PHE A 86 -46.03 35.21 55.77
N ASN A 87 -47.05 35.35 54.89
CA ASN A 87 -48.40 34.76 54.82
C ASN A 87 -49.10 35.03 53.45
N LEU A 88 -50.21 34.31 53.23
CA LEU A 88 -51.13 34.27 52.08
C LEU A 88 -51.76 35.59 51.57
N ARG A 89 -52.15 35.62 50.27
CA ARG A 89 -53.52 35.96 49.79
C ARG A 89 -53.71 35.72 48.27
N GLY A 90 -54.78 35.02 47.88
CA GLY A 90 -55.16 34.76 46.47
C GLY A 90 -56.30 35.64 45.94
N LYS A 91 -56.75 35.37 44.70
CA LYS A 91 -58.18 35.26 44.23
C LYS A 91 -58.35 35.27 42.68
N PHE A 92 -59.14 34.30 42.18
CA PHE A 92 -60.17 34.28 41.07
C PHE A 92 -59.84 34.80 39.64
N LEU A 93 -60.38 34.33 38.50
CA LEU A 93 -61.61 33.63 38.01
C LEU A 93 -61.22 32.85 36.69
N ILE A 94 -61.96 31.87 36.12
CA ILE A 94 -63.15 32.01 35.24
C ILE A 94 -63.80 30.63 34.95
N ARG A 95 -65.14 30.63 35.06
CA ARG A 95 -66.26 29.84 34.49
C ARG A 95 -66.08 28.46 33.82
N ALA A 96 -66.98 27.55 34.22
CA ALA A 96 -67.62 26.51 33.41
C ALA A 96 -69.03 26.94 32.97
N PRO A 97 -69.67 26.24 32.01
CA PRO A 97 -71.11 25.98 32.01
C PRO A 97 -71.42 24.53 32.39
N LYS A 98 -72.51 24.37 33.15
CA LYS A 98 -73.14 23.11 33.57
C LYS A 98 -74.18 22.69 32.52
N ASP A 99 -74.45 21.39 32.44
CA ASP A 99 -75.82 20.89 32.53
C ASP A 99 -75.86 19.53 33.25
N CYS A 100 -76.94 19.29 33.99
CA CYS A 100 -77.00 18.38 35.13
C CYS A 100 -78.36 17.65 35.20
N ASN A 101 -78.40 16.58 36.02
CA ASN A 101 -79.56 15.89 36.66
C ASN A 101 -80.18 14.67 35.93
N ARG A 102 -80.65 13.59 36.59
CA ARG A 102 -80.69 13.10 38.00
C ARG A 102 -81.43 11.73 37.97
N ALA A 103 -80.97 10.70 38.71
CA ALA A 103 -81.79 9.72 39.48
C ALA A 103 -81.10 8.34 39.74
N GLN A 104 -81.02 8.00 41.03
CA GLN A 104 -81.18 6.69 41.71
C GLN A 104 -80.65 5.32 41.16
N THR A 105 -80.10 4.57 42.13
CA THR A 105 -80.13 3.10 42.38
C THR A 105 -79.11 2.12 41.75
N VAL A 106 -78.19 1.65 42.62
CA VAL A 106 -77.68 0.27 42.86
C VAL A 106 -77.04 -0.56 41.73
N CYS A 107 -75.73 -0.80 41.95
CA CYS A 107 -74.89 -2.00 41.72
C CYS A 107 -75.01 -2.84 40.43
N THR A 108 -73.89 -3.00 39.72
CA THR A 108 -73.06 -4.23 39.67
C THR A 108 -71.85 -4.01 38.75
N HIS A 109 -70.67 -4.49 39.19
CA HIS A 109 -69.41 -4.33 38.46
C HIS A 109 -69.26 -5.37 37.35
N SER A 110 -69.18 -4.89 36.10
CA SER A 110 -68.38 -5.48 35.01
C SER A 110 -68.25 -4.43 33.89
N PRO A 111 -67.04 -3.98 33.50
CA PRO A 111 -66.90 -3.25 32.26
C PRO A 111 -66.09 -4.06 31.24
N LEU A 112 -66.74 -4.33 30.10
CA LEU A 112 -66.10 -4.60 28.82
C LEU A 112 -65.88 -3.27 28.10
N ASN A 113 -64.62 -3.00 27.80
CA ASN A 113 -64.03 -2.17 26.73
C ASN A 113 -64.80 -0.94 26.20
N ILE A 114 -64.24 0.24 26.50
CA ILE A 114 -64.11 1.33 25.52
C ILE A 114 -62.63 1.79 25.54
N HIS A 115 -62.01 1.69 24.38
CA HIS A 115 -60.58 1.86 24.14
C HIS A 115 -60.23 3.36 24.07
N LEU A 116 -59.74 3.93 25.17
CA LEU A 116 -59.00 5.20 25.16
C LEU A 116 -57.53 4.88 25.42
N GLN A 117 -56.78 4.67 24.34
CA GLN A 117 -55.33 4.52 24.39
C GLN A 117 -54.67 5.85 24.80
N LEU A 118 -54.45 6.02 26.10
CA LEU A 118 -53.39 6.89 26.59
C LEU A 118 -52.04 6.20 26.31
N SER A 119 -51.50 6.47 25.13
CA SER A 119 -50.13 6.11 24.75
C SER A 119 -49.14 6.76 25.70
N ARG A 120 -48.67 5.98 26.68
CA ARG A 120 -47.57 6.34 27.57
C ARG A 120 -46.28 6.31 26.74
N ARG A 121 -45.87 7.48 26.22
CA ARG A 121 -44.64 7.63 25.40
C ARG A 121 -43.44 7.02 26.12
N ARG A 122 -42.84 5.99 25.50
CA ARG A 122 -41.59 5.36 25.93
C ARG A 122 -40.42 6.17 25.39
N LYS A 123 -39.58 6.67 26.30
CA LYS A 123 -38.31 7.40 26.05
C LYS A 123 -37.21 6.36 25.71
N ARG A 124 -36.39 6.50 24.63
CA ARG A 124 -35.56 5.38 24.07
C ARG A 124 -34.11 5.67 23.54
N ALA A 125 -33.04 4.90 23.90
CA ALA A 125 -31.59 5.14 23.52
C ALA A 125 -30.57 3.93 23.33
N ALA A 126 -30.73 2.73 23.91
CA ALA A 126 -29.85 1.54 23.73
C ALA A 126 -30.51 0.46 22.85
N THR A 127 -29.85 -0.64 22.46
CA THR A 127 -30.52 -1.64 21.60
C THR A 127 -31.71 -2.31 22.32
N SER A 128 -32.85 -2.38 21.64
CA SER A 128 -34.07 -3.07 22.11
C SER A 128 -34.08 -4.57 21.80
N ARG A 129 -33.16 -5.03 20.95
CA ARG A 129 -33.09 -6.40 20.42
C ARG A 129 -32.32 -7.31 21.38
N PRO A 130 -32.97 -8.30 22.03
CA PRO A 130 -32.31 -9.18 22.99
C PRO A 130 -31.14 -9.97 22.39
N GLU A 131 -31.22 -10.31 21.10
CA GLU A 131 -30.16 -11.03 20.38
C GLU A 131 -28.85 -10.24 20.25
N ARG A 132 -28.93 -8.90 20.33
CA ARG A 132 -27.79 -7.99 20.29
C ARG A 132 -27.17 -7.74 21.66
N VAL A 133 -27.75 -8.26 22.74
CA VAL A 133 -27.18 -8.14 24.09
C VAL A 133 -26.20 -9.29 24.32
N TRP A 134 -25.01 -8.98 24.83
CA TRP A 134 -24.02 -10.01 25.14
C TRP A 134 -24.50 -10.90 26.30
N PRO A 135 -24.47 -12.23 26.15
CA PRO A 135 -24.89 -13.15 27.21
C PRO A 135 -24.13 -12.89 28.52
N GLU A 136 -24.87 -12.71 29.62
CA GLU A 136 -24.33 -12.44 30.96
C GLU A 136 -23.42 -11.20 31.07
N GLY A 137 -23.42 -10.32 30.05
CA GLY A 137 -22.53 -9.16 29.97
C GLY A 137 -21.06 -9.51 29.75
N VAL A 138 -20.75 -10.69 29.20
CA VAL A 138 -19.37 -11.13 28.92
C VAL A 138 -19.06 -10.89 27.45
N ILE A 139 -18.01 -10.12 27.17
CA ILE A 139 -17.59 -9.71 25.83
C ILE A 139 -16.18 -10.27 25.56
N PRO A 140 -16.05 -11.35 24.79
CA PRO A 140 -14.75 -11.88 24.40
C PRO A 140 -14.09 -10.98 23.35
N TYR A 141 -12.78 -10.73 23.45
CA TYR A 141 -12.05 -9.87 22.53
C TYR A 141 -10.72 -10.46 22.04
N VAL A 142 -10.27 -9.97 20.89
CA VAL A 142 -8.95 -10.20 20.30
C VAL A 142 -8.40 -8.87 19.79
N ILE A 143 -7.12 -8.59 20.03
CA ILE A 143 -6.43 -7.42 19.47
C ILE A 143 -5.45 -7.88 18.38
N SER A 144 -5.72 -7.49 17.12
CA SER A 144 -4.91 -7.87 15.96
C SER A 144 -3.42 -7.49 16.12
N GLY A 145 -2.53 -8.20 15.44
CA GLY A 145 -1.07 -8.02 15.53
C GLY A 145 -0.55 -6.63 15.14
N ASN A 146 -1.31 -5.89 14.33
CA ASN A 146 -0.86 -4.63 13.70
C ASN A 146 -0.91 -3.39 14.61
N PHE A 147 -1.28 -3.52 15.89
CA PHE A 147 -1.33 -2.40 16.85
C PHE A 147 -0.09 -2.36 17.75
N SER A 148 0.41 -1.14 18.03
CA SER A 148 1.53 -0.91 18.94
C SER A 148 1.18 -1.23 20.39
N GLY A 149 2.20 -1.38 21.24
CA GLY A 149 2.03 -1.62 22.67
C GLY A 149 1.18 -0.55 23.37
N SER A 150 1.43 0.73 23.06
CA SER A 150 0.67 1.87 23.61
C SER A 150 -0.80 1.87 23.17
N GLN A 151 -1.08 1.54 21.90
CA GLN A 151 -2.46 1.40 21.42
C GLN A 151 -3.20 0.27 22.15
N ARG A 152 -2.54 -0.89 22.33
CA ARG A 152 -3.08 -2.01 23.11
C ARG A 152 -3.39 -1.62 24.55
N ALA A 153 -2.51 -0.82 25.16
CA ALA A 153 -2.70 -0.29 26.51
C ALA A 153 -3.98 0.58 26.58
N ILE A 154 -4.19 1.49 25.64
CA ILE A 154 -5.38 2.35 25.58
C ILE A 154 -6.66 1.52 25.40
N PHE A 155 -6.64 0.48 24.56
CA PHE A 155 -7.79 -0.40 24.38
C PHE A 155 -8.17 -1.12 25.68
N ARG A 156 -7.16 -1.62 26.41
CA ARG A 156 -7.35 -2.25 27.72
C ARG A 156 -7.85 -1.25 28.76
N GLN A 157 -7.34 -0.02 28.76
CA GLN A 157 -7.79 1.05 29.65
C GLN A 157 -9.26 1.41 29.40
N ALA A 158 -9.67 1.53 28.14
CA ALA A 158 -11.06 1.79 27.76
C ALA A 158 -12.00 0.65 28.17
N MET A 159 -11.58 -0.61 28.00
CA MET A 159 -12.33 -1.77 28.50
C MET A 159 -12.43 -1.76 30.03
N ARG A 160 -11.32 -1.50 30.75
CA ARG A 160 -11.31 -1.36 32.21
C ARG A 160 -12.27 -0.28 32.69
N HIS A 161 -12.33 0.85 31.99
CA HIS A 161 -13.23 1.96 32.31
C HIS A 161 -14.71 1.55 32.28
N TRP A 162 -15.11 0.75 31.28
CA TRP A 162 -16.45 0.16 31.22
C TRP A 162 -16.70 -0.88 32.34
N GLU A 163 -15.74 -1.77 32.59
CA GLU A 163 -15.83 -2.78 33.67
C GLU A 163 -15.92 -2.16 35.07
N LYS A 164 -15.22 -1.04 35.31
CA LYS A 164 -15.21 -0.33 36.60
C LYS A 164 -16.59 0.23 36.96
N HIS A 165 -17.29 0.78 35.98
CA HIS A 165 -18.56 1.47 36.22
C HIS A 165 -19.79 0.57 36.02
N THR A 166 -19.65 -0.54 35.30
CA THR A 166 -20.76 -1.44 34.94
C THR A 166 -20.50 -2.89 35.36
N CYS A 167 -21.43 -3.79 35.08
CA CYS A 167 -21.22 -5.23 35.23
C CYS A 167 -20.93 -5.93 33.90
N VAL A 168 -20.50 -5.19 32.87
CA VAL A 168 -19.93 -5.78 31.66
C VAL A 168 -18.50 -6.22 31.96
N THR A 169 -18.09 -7.37 31.44
CA THR A 169 -16.73 -7.91 31.58
C THR A 169 -16.14 -8.20 30.21
N PHE A 170 -14.91 -7.75 29.97
CA PHE A 170 -14.15 -8.07 28.78
C PHE A 170 -13.16 -9.19 29.09
N ILE A 171 -13.22 -10.27 28.32
CA ILE A 171 -12.32 -11.42 28.46
C ILE A 171 -11.53 -11.64 27.19
N GLU A 172 -10.26 -12.04 27.31
CA GLU A 172 -9.53 -12.50 26.14
C GLU A 172 -10.17 -13.78 25.63
N ARG A 173 -10.38 -13.85 24.32
CA ARG A 173 -11.05 -14.98 23.70
C ARG A 173 -10.22 -16.26 23.86
N THR A 174 -10.88 -17.34 24.24
CA THR A 174 -10.33 -18.70 24.26
C THR A 174 -10.99 -19.57 23.19
N GLN A 175 -12.27 -19.91 23.37
CA GLN A 175 -13.04 -20.80 22.50
C GLN A 175 -14.38 -20.19 22.07
N GLU A 176 -14.70 -18.98 22.51
CA GLU A 176 -15.98 -18.34 22.27
C GLU A 176 -16.18 -18.06 20.76
N GLU A 177 -17.38 -18.36 20.26
CA GLU A 177 -17.72 -18.21 18.84
C GLU A 177 -17.96 -16.75 18.44
N SER A 178 -18.68 -16.00 19.28
CA SER A 178 -18.94 -14.56 19.10
C SER A 178 -17.93 -13.75 19.90
N TYR A 179 -17.20 -12.85 19.25
CA TYR A 179 -16.16 -12.04 19.89
C TYR A 179 -15.85 -10.78 19.08
N ILE A 180 -15.31 -9.77 19.74
CA ILE A 180 -14.87 -8.53 19.08
C ILE A 180 -13.40 -8.63 18.64
N VAL A 181 -13.06 -7.99 17.53
CA VAL A 181 -11.69 -7.95 17.00
C VAL A 181 -11.31 -6.51 16.70
N PHE A 182 -10.32 -6.00 17.44
CA PHE A 182 -9.69 -4.72 17.11
C PHE A 182 -8.88 -4.87 15.83
N THR A 183 -9.17 -4.03 14.84
CA THR A 183 -8.54 -4.07 13.51
C THR A 183 -8.55 -2.68 12.83
N TYR A 184 -7.88 -2.55 11.69
CA TYR A 184 -7.95 -1.37 10.84
C TYR A 184 -8.89 -1.63 9.66
N ARG A 185 -9.93 -0.81 9.48
CA ARG A 185 -10.81 -0.85 8.29
C ARG A 185 -10.90 0.51 7.59
N PRO A 186 -11.25 0.53 6.29
CA PRO A 186 -11.42 1.77 5.52
C PRO A 186 -12.51 2.72 6.06
N CYS A 187 -13.42 2.26 6.93
CA CYS A 187 -14.45 3.08 7.55
C CYS A 187 -13.91 4.10 8.57
N GLY A 188 -12.61 4.06 8.94
CA GLY A 188 -12.06 4.94 9.98
C GLY A 188 -12.30 4.38 11.38
N CYS A 189 -12.86 5.20 12.29
CA CYS A 189 -13.35 4.74 13.59
C CYS A 189 -14.80 4.29 13.42
N CYS A 190 -15.03 2.97 13.49
CA CYS A 190 -16.37 2.42 13.34
C CYS A 190 -16.54 1.11 14.10
N SER A 191 -17.75 0.86 14.60
CA SER A 191 -18.09 -0.34 15.37
C SER A 191 -19.53 -0.78 15.11
N TYR A 192 -19.78 -2.07 15.32
CA TYR A 192 -21.12 -2.64 15.24
C TYR A 192 -21.88 -2.44 16.56
N VAL A 193 -23.19 -2.19 16.47
CA VAL A 193 -24.04 -2.04 17.64
C VAL A 193 -24.46 -3.40 18.21
N GLY A 194 -23.96 -3.71 19.39
CA GLY A 194 -24.24 -4.95 20.12
C GLY A 194 -23.55 -6.18 19.55
N ARG A 195 -23.99 -7.35 20.02
CA ARG A 195 -23.57 -8.67 19.55
C ARG A 195 -24.23 -9.01 18.21
N ARG A 196 -23.44 -9.42 17.21
CA ARG A 196 -23.99 -9.91 15.93
C ARG A 196 -24.26 -11.42 15.89
N GLY A 197 -23.48 -12.20 16.65
CA GLY A 197 -23.49 -13.66 16.56
C GLY A 197 -22.72 -14.19 15.32
N GLY A 198 -22.34 -15.47 15.34
CA GLY A 198 -21.80 -16.17 14.16
C GLY A 198 -20.36 -15.84 13.75
N GLY A 199 -19.49 -15.41 14.68
CA GLY A 199 -18.05 -15.23 14.43
C GLY A 199 -17.47 -13.90 14.91
N PRO A 200 -16.30 -13.49 14.37
CA PRO A 200 -15.65 -12.23 14.72
C PRO A 200 -16.46 -11.02 14.25
N GLN A 201 -16.67 -10.05 15.13
CA GLN A 201 -17.15 -8.71 14.77
C GLN A 201 -16.02 -7.68 14.91
N ALA A 202 -15.80 -6.89 13.88
CA ALA A 202 -14.72 -5.90 13.87
C ALA A 202 -15.10 -4.64 14.65
N ILE A 203 -14.15 -4.14 15.45
CA ILE A 203 -14.10 -2.77 15.94
C ILE A 203 -12.90 -2.11 15.25
N SER A 204 -13.18 -1.11 14.41
CA SER A 204 -12.17 -0.43 13.60
C SER A 204 -11.63 0.77 14.35
N ILE A 205 -10.33 0.79 14.63
CA ILE A 205 -9.63 1.94 15.20
C ILE A 205 -8.67 2.46 14.12
N GLY A 206 -9.16 3.39 13.29
CA GLY A 206 -8.37 4.02 12.22
C GLY A 206 -7.22 4.90 12.72
N LYS A 207 -6.49 5.52 11.78
CA LYS A 207 -5.45 6.52 12.12
C LYS A 207 -6.08 7.68 12.89
N ASN A 208 -5.50 8.04 14.04
CA ASN A 208 -5.96 9.07 14.99
C ASN A 208 -7.22 8.70 15.82
N CYS A 209 -7.68 7.45 15.77
CA CYS A 209 -8.80 6.95 16.59
C CYS A 209 -8.34 6.32 17.91
N ASP A 210 -7.04 6.26 18.18
CA ASP A 210 -6.41 5.59 19.32
C ASP A 210 -6.42 6.45 20.60
N LYS A 211 -7.31 7.44 20.69
CA LYS A 211 -7.52 8.21 21.93
C LYS A 211 -8.49 7.47 22.85
N PHE A 212 -8.24 7.55 24.17
CA PHE A 212 -9.05 6.88 25.19
C PHE A 212 -10.57 7.05 25.00
N GLY A 213 -11.08 8.29 24.89
CA GLY A 213 -12.51 8.52 24.76
C GLY A 213 -13.14 8.05 23.46
N ILE A 214 -12.37 8.02 22.36
CA ILE A 214 -12.83 7.46 21.07
C ILE A 214 -13.01 5.95 21.23
N VAL A 215 -12.05 5.27 21.83
CA VAL A 215 -12.17 3.82 22.06
C VAL A 215 -13.31 3.49 23.02
N VAL A 216 -13.54 4.30 24.07
CA VAL A 216 -14.68 4.14 24.97
C VAL A 216 -16.01 4.30 24.23
N HIS A 217 -16.13 5.25 23.29
CA HIS A 217 -17.29 5.43 22.42
C HIS A 217 -17.54 4.19 21.55
N GLU A 218 -16.51 3.70 20.86
CA GLU A 218 -16.63 2.52 19.99
C GLU A 218 -17.01 1.25 20.77
N LEU A 219 -16.51 1.12 22.00
CA LEU A 219 -16.94 0.07 22.93
C LEU A 219 -18.40 0.26 23.39
N GLY A 220 -18.90 1.50 23.45
CA GLY A 220 -20.31 1.79 23.69
C GLY A 220 -21.22 1.18 22.61
N HIS A 221 -20.82 1.27 21.34
CA HIS A 221 -21.50 0.54 20.27
C HIS A 221 -21.45 -0.97 20.49
N VAL A 222 -20.29 -1.54 20.82
CA VAL A 222 -20.16 -2.99 21.10
C VAL A 222 -21.10 -3.45 22.23
N ILE A 223 -21.26 -2.63 23.27
CA ILE A 223 -22.14 -2.88 24.41
C ILE A 223 -23.62 -2.82 23.99
N GLY A 224 -23.94 -2.10 22.92
CA GLY A 224 -25.27 -2.02 22.33
C GLY A 224 -25.88 -0.63 22.32
N PHE A 225 -25.08 0.43 22.44
CA PHE A 225 -25.58 1.80 22.42
C PHE A 225 -25.64 2.37 21.01
N TRP A 226 -26.71 3.11 20.74
CA TRP A 226 -26.83 3.97 19.57
C TRP A 226 -26.42 5.39 19.95
N HIS A 227 -26.23 6.26 18.95
CA HIS A 227 -25.92 7.65 19.26
C HIS A 227 -27.11 8.36 19.90
N GLU A 228 -26.86 9.14 20.95
CA GLU A 228 -27.90 9.77 21.78
C GLU A 228 -28.75 10.79 20.99
N HIS A 229 -28.25 11.37 19.90
CA HIS A 229 -29.03 12.25 19.02
C HIS A 229 -29.99 11.50 18.08
N THR A 230 -29.85 10.17 17.93
CA THR A 230 -30.70 9.36 17.04
C THR A 230 -31.97 8.84 17.73
N ARG A 231 -32.13 9.12 19.02
CA ARG A 231 -33.29 8.70 19.82
C ARG A 231 -34.62 9.14 19.21
N PRO A 232 -35.70 8.34 19.26
CA PRO A 232 -37.01 8.77 18.74
C PRO A 232 -37.55 10.08 19.35
N ASP A 233 -37.25 10.34 20.63
CA ASP A 233 -37.67 11.52 21.39
C ASP A 233 -36.68 12.70 21.34
N ARG A 234 -35.62 12.64 20.50
CA ARG A 234 -34.59 13.70 20.45
C ARG A 234 -35.13 15.11 20.18
N ASP A 235 -36.19 15.27 19.39
CA ASP A 235 -36.74 16.61 19.06
C ASP A 235 -37.33 17.34 20.27
N GLU A 236 -37.61 16.64 21.37
CA GLU A 236 -38.02 17.27 22.62
C GLU A 236 -36.82 17.95 23.33
N HIS A 237 -35.59 17.60 22.95
CA HIS A 237 -34.34 17.91 23.68
C HIS A 237 -33.33 18.70 22.83
N VAL A 238 -33.18 18.36 21.55
CA VAL A 238 -32.24 18.98 20.61
C VAL A 238 -32.94 19.35 19.30
N SER A 239 -32.42 20.37 18.62
CA SER A 239 -32.81 20.78 17.27
C SER A 239 -31.69 20.45 16.29
N ILE A 240 -32.03 19.82 15.17
CA ILE A 240 -31.09 19.55 14.07
C ILE A 240 -31.21 20.65 13.03
N ILE A 241 -30.13 21.40 12.79
CA ILE A 241 -30.09 22.50 11.82
C ILE A 241 -29.63 21.92 10.48
N ARG A 242 -30.60 21.45 9.68
CA ARG A 242 -30.33 20.71 8.43
C ARG A 242 -29.54 21.53 7.40
N ASP A 243 -29.76 22.83 7.34
CA ASP A 243 -29.09 23.72 6.38
C ASP A 243 -27.56 23.79 6.59
N ASN A 244 -27.11 23.53 7.82
CA ASN A 244 -25.71 23.51 8.21
C ASN A 244 -25.02 22.16 7.96
N ILE A 245 -25.75 21.09 7.60
CA ILE A 245 -25.20 19.74 7.39
C ILE A 245 -24.56 19.64 6.00
N GLN A 246 -23.41 18.99 5.89
CA GLN A 246 -22.74 18.73 4.62
C GLN A 246 -23.64 17.91 3.66
N PRO A 247 -23.73 18.29 2.37
CA PRO A 247 -24.54 17.56 1.40
C PRO A 247 -24.17 16.07 1.34
N GLY A 248 -25.15 15.19 1.53
CA GLY A 248 -24.98 13.74 1.54
C GLY A 248 -24.70 13.13 2.92
N GLN A 249 -24.61 13.93 3.99
CA GLN A 249 -24.38 13.47 5.37
C GLN A 249 -25.65 13.51 6.24
N GLU A 250 -26.81 13.85 5.67
CA GLU A 250 -28.07 14.03 6.39
C GLU A 250 -28.61 12.72 6.99
N TYR A 251 -28.21 11.57 6.43
CA TYR A 251 -28.62 10.25 6.91
C TYR A 251 -28.14 9.97 8.35
N ASN A 252 -27.00 10.54 8.77
CA ASN A 252 -26.43 10.39 10.12
C ASN A 252 -27.28 11.05 11.23
N PHE A 253 -28.26 11.87 10.86
CA PHE A 253 -29.16 12.58 11.77
C PHE A 253 -30.59 12.03 11.72
N LEU A 254 -30.79 10.90 11.03
CA LEU A 254 -32.07 10.20 11.04
C LEU A 254 -32.33 9.59 12.40
N LYS A 255 -33.61 9.58 12.79
CA LYS A 255 -34.05 8.85 13.98
C LYS A 255 -33.94 7.36 13.74
N MET A 256 -33.62 6.64 14.80
CA MET A 256 -33.81 5.20 14.81
C MET A 256 -35.29 4.84 14.97
N GLU A 257 -35.67 3.73 14.34
CA GLU A 257 -36.99 3.16 14.47
C GLU A 257 -37.27 2.70 15.93
N PRO A 258 -38.49 2.88 16.47
CA PRO A 258 -38.81 2.45 17.83
C PRO A 258 -38.55 0.96 18.09
N GLY A 259 -38.59 0.11 17.07
CA GLY A 259 -38.30 -1.31 17.18
C GLY A 259 -36.83 -1.65 17.46
N GLU A 260 -35.89 -0.72 17.23
CA GLU A 260 -34.43 -0.95 17.30
C GLU A 260 -33.76 -0.39 18.57
N VAL A 261 -34.44 0.53 19.28
CA VAL A 261 -33.86 1.35 20.35
C VAL A 261 -34.76 1.41 21.60
N ASP A 262 -34.17 1.39 22.81
CA ASP A 262 -34.78 1.43 24.14
C ASP A 262 -33.87 2.11 25.20
N SER A 263 -34.35 3.15 25.91
CA SER A 263 -33.58 3.94 26.92
C SER A 263 -33.64 3.26 28.26
N LEU A 264 -34.46 2.22 28.40
CA LEU A 264 -34.67 1.52 29.66
C LEU A 264 -35.18 2.49 30.76
N GLY A 265 -35.93 3.51 30.33
CA GLY A 265 -36.50 4.55 31.19
C GLY A 265 -35.53 5.66 31.62
N GLU A 266 -34.34 5.76 31.03
CA GLU A 266 -33.42 6.89 31.26
C GLU A 266 -33.86 8.17 30.54
N VAL A 267 -33.48 9.32 31.12
CA VAL A 267 -33.71 10.65 30.53
C VAL A 267 -32.74 10.90 29.36
N TYR A 268 -32.91 12.01 28.63
CA TYR A 268 -31.97 12.41 27.60
C TYR A 268 -30.65 12.86 28.23
N ASP A 269 -29.53 12.31 27.75
CA ASP A 269 -28.22 12.56 28.34
C ASP A 269 -27.31 13.37 27.42
N PHE A 270 -27.30 14.69 27.64
CA PHE A 270 -26.43 15.61 26.91
C PHE A 270 -24.93 15.34 27.11
N ASP A 271 -24.53 14.75 28.24
CA ASP A 271 -23.13 14.44 28.59
C ASP A 271 -22.72 13.02 28.10
N SER A 272 -23.62 12.28 27.44
CA SER A 272 -23.34 10.93 26.95
C SER A 272 -22.14 10.90 26.02
N ILE A 273 -21.27 9.91 26.21
CA ILE A 273 -20.14 9.68 25.30
C ILE A 273 -20.62 9.29 23.89
N MET A 274 -21.86 8.82 23.77
CA MET A 274 -22.50 8.44 22.51
C MET A 274 -23.19 9.62 21.80
N HIS A 275 -23.08 10.84 22.33
CA HIS A 275 -23.65 12.02 21.67
C HIS A 275 -22.67 12.62 20.64
N TYR A 276 -23.18 13.08 19.49
CA TYR A 276 -22.40 13.86 18.52
C TYR A 276 -22.04 15.26 19.06
N ALA A 277 -20.93 15.81 18.60
CA ALA A 277 -20.57 17.19 18.91
C ALA A 277 -21.50 18.16 18.17
N ARG A 278 -21.57 19.40 18.65
CA ARG A 278 -22.48 20.43 18.12
C ARG A 278 -22.28 20.74 16.64
N ASN A 279 -21.06 20.59 16.11
CA ASN A 279 -20.66 20.94 14.75
C ASN A 279 -20.28 19.70 13.89
N THR A 280 -20.59 18.50 14.38
CA THR A 280 -20.38 17.24 13.64
C THR A 280 -21.06 17.30 12.27
N PHE A 281 -20.33 16.94 11.19
CA PHE A 281 -20.76 17.01 9.79
C PHE A 281 -21.24 18.39 9.31
N SER A 282 -20.71 19.47 9.90
CA SER A 282 -21.07 20.83 9.51
C SER A 282 -20.39 21.30 8.22
N ARG A 283 -21.09 22.12 7.42
CA ARG A 283 -20.57 22.81 6.22
C ARG A 283 -19.58 23.92 6.55
N GLY A 284 -19.56 24.39 7.80
CA GLY A 284 -18.70 25.47 8.25
C GLY A 284 -18.24 25.27 9.69
N ILE A 285 -17.01 25.69 9.99
CA ILE A 285 -16.32 25.41 11.26
C ILE A 285 -17.11 25.94 12.49
N PHE A 286 -17.84 27.04 12.33
CA PHE A 286 -18.60 27.70 13.40
C PHE A 286 -20.12 27.48 13.32
N LEU A 287 -20.56 26.57 12.44
CA LEU A 287 -21.98 26.30 12.25
C LEU A 287 -22.37 25.06 13.05
N ASP A 288 -23.27 25.23 14.01
CA ASP A 288 -23.83 24.12 14.77
C ASP A 288 -24.83 23.34 13.89
N THR A 289 -24.70 22.02 13.86
CA THR A 289 -25.66 21.08 13.28
C THR A 289 -26.64 20.55 14.34
N ILE A 290 -26.22 20.49 15.61
CA ILE A 290 -27.06 20.06 16.75
C ILE A 290 -27.07 21.14 17.82
N LEU A 291 -28.28 21.56 18.24
CA LEU A 291 -28.46 22.61 19.24
C LEU A 291 -29.43 22.19 20.36
N PRO A 292 -29.01 22.17 21.64
CA PRO A 292 -29.93 21.88 22.77
C PRO A 292 -31.07 22.90 22.86
N ARG A 293 -32.32 22.44 23.08
CA ARG A 293 -33.52 23.29 23.05
C ARG A 293 -33.77 24.12 24.31
N TYR A 294 -33.22 23.72 25.45
CA TYR A 294 -33.45 24.38 26.72
C TYR A 294 -32.20 24.37 27.60
N ASP A 295 -32.14 25.32 28.52
CA ASP A 295 -31.08 25.42 29.50
C ASP A 295 -31.35 24.50 30.69
N VAL A 296 -30.30 23.87 31.19
CA VAL A 296 -30.34 23.08 32.42
C VAL A 296 -29.59 23.88 33.47
N ASN A 297 -30.28 24.30 34.54
CA ASN A 297 -29.73 25.19 35.57
C ASN A 297 -29.26 26.56 35.05
N GLY A 298 -29.93 27.11 34.03
CA GLY A 298 -29.63 28.45 33.49
C GLY A 298 -28.41 28.51 32.55
N VAL A 299 -27.83 27.36 32.19
CA VAL A 299 -26.75 27.24 31.22
C VAL A 299 -27.13 26.21 30.17
N ARG A 300 -26.81 26.51 28.91
CA ARG A 300 -27.02 25.57 27.81
C ARG A 300 -26.06 24.37 27.97
N PRO A 301 -26.56 23.12 28.01
CA PRO A 301 -25.72 21.98 28.29
C PRO A 301 -24.68 21.75 27.18
N PRO A 302 -23.41 21.44 27.52
CA PRO A 302 -22.41 21.00 26.55
C PRO A 302 -22.77 19.60 26.03
N ILE A 303 -22.46 19.32 24.77
CA ILE A 303 -22.72 18.05 24.09
C ILE A 303 -21.48 17.56 23.35
N GLY A 304 -21.32 16.25 23.22
CA GLY A 304 -20.28 15.63 22.39
C GLY A 304 -18.93 15.37 23.07
N GLN A 305 -18.89 15.32 24.39
CA GLN A 305 -17.64 15.04 25.13
C GLN A 305 -17.03 13.68 24.74
N ARG A 306 -15.68 13.60 24.81
CA ARG A 306 -14.88 12.40 24.51
C ARG A 306 -13.89 12.07 25.63
N THR A 307 -14.34 12.19 26.88
CA THR A 307 -13.46 12.06 28.06
C THR A 307 -13.81 10.89 28.96
N ARG A 308 -15.11 10.64 29.21
CA ARG A 308 -15.56 9.65 30.20
C ARG A 308 -16.96 9.13 29.91
N LEU A 309 -17.42 8.16 30.71
CA LEU A 309 -18.82 7.72 30.70
C LEU A 309 -19.64 8.67 31.55
N SER A 310 -20.82 9.06 31.05
CA SER A 310 -21.76 9.86 31.82
C SER A 310 -22.52 9.00 32.85
N LYS A 311 -23.24 9.65 33.76
CA LYS A 311 -24.13 8.93 34.70
C LYS A 311 -25.26 8.20 33.97
N GLY A 312 -25.76 8.74 32.86
CA GLY A 312 -26.79 8.10 32.04
C GLY A 312 -26.25 6.87 31.31
N ASP A 313 -25.07 6.96 30.70
CA ASP A 313 -24.40 5.83 30.03
C ASP A 313 -24.26 4.64 30.99
N ILE A 314 -23.79 4.90 32.22
CA ILE A 314 -23.58 3.89 33.25
C ILE A 314 -24.91 3.28 33.71
N ALA A 315 -25.91 4.11 34.02
CA ALA A 315 -27.21 3.65 34.47
C ALA A 315 -27.92 2.80 33.41
N GLN A 316 -27.84 3.23 32.16
CA GLN A 316 -28.43 2.52 31.03
C GLN A 316 -27.75 1.17 30.77
N ALA A 317 -26.42 1.11 30.81
CA ALA A 317 -25.69 -0.15 30.68
C ALA A 317 -26.03 -1.11 31.82
N ARG A 318 -26.14 -0.58 33.06
CA ARG A 318 -26.53 -1.39 34.22
C ARG A 318 -27.91 -2.00 34.08
N LYS A 319 -28.87 -1.26 33.52
CA LYS A 319 -30.22 -1.77 33.23
C LYS A 319 -30.21 -2.79 32.09
N LEU A 320 -29.46 -2.53 31.02
CA LEU A 320 -29.39 -3.39 29.83
C LEU A 320 -28.90 -4.79 30.19
N TYR A 321 -27.84 -4.86 31.00
CA TYR A 321 -27.21 -6.10 31.46
C TYR A 321 -27.74 -6.62 32.80
N LYS A 322 -28.81 -6.02 33.34
CA LYS A 322 -29.45 -6.42 34.61
C LYS A 322 -28.44 -6.57 35.75
N CYS A 323 -27.55 -5.59 35.90
CA CYS A 323 -26.54 -5.61 36.95
C CYS A 323 -27.16 -5.71 38.34
N SER A 324 -26.42 -6.29 39.28
CA SER A 324 -26.83 -6.35 40.67
C SER A 324 -27.06 -4.95 41.24
N LYS A 325 -28.02 -4.82 42.17
CA LYS A 325 -28.33 -3.55 42.84
C LYS A 325 -27.21 -3.06 43.75
N CYS A 326 -26.36 -3.98 44.22
CA CYS A 326 -25.24 -3.71 45.11
C CYS A 326 -24.03 -4.57 44.76
N GLY A 327 -22.87 -4.13 45.27
CA GLY A 327 -21.56 -4.67 44.93
C GLY A 327 -20.90 -3.89 43.80
N ASP A 328 -19.58 -4.05 43.68
CA ASP A 328 -18.73 -3.22 42.84
C ASP A 328 -17.70 -4.04 42.08
N SER A 329 -17.23 -3.50 40.96
CA SER A 329 -16.05 -3.98 40.24
C SER A 329 -14.81 -3.34 40.84
N LEU A 330 -14.00 -4.14 41.52
CA LEU A 330 -12.80 -3.74 42.23
C LEU A 330 -11.57 -4.07 41.36
N GLN A 331 -10.91 -3.03 40.84
CA GLN A 331 -9.78 -3.17 39.91
C GLN A 331 -8.44 -2.68 40.47
N ASP A 332 -8.45 -2.03 41.63
CA ASP A 332 -7.22 -1.56 42.26
C ASP A 332 -6.38 -2.75 42.73
N SER A 333 -5.06 -2.59 42.86
CA SER A 333 -4.19 -3.69 43.31
C SER A 333 -4.38 -4.04 44.81
N SER A 334 -5.18 -3.28 45.54
CA SER A 334 -5.50 -3.51 46.94
C SER A 334 -6.73 -2.71 47.32
N GLY A 335 -7.62 -3.26 48.14
CA GLY A 335 -8.77 -2.52 48.61
C GLY A 335 -9.54 -3.25 49.70
N ASN A 336 -10.48 -2.54 50.31
CA ASN A 336 -11.43 -3.11 51.25
C ASN A 336 -12.85 -2.99 50.70
N PHE A 337 -13.70 -3.94 51.08
CA PHE A 337 -15.12 -3.89 50.78
C PHE A 337 -15.91 -4.58 51.89
N SER A 338 -17.17 -4.20 52.03
CA SER A 338 -18.04 -4.72 53.07
C SER A 338 -19.45 -4.93 52.55
N SER A 339 -20.21 -5.79 53.24
CA SER A 339 -21.64 -5.91 52.99
C SER A 339 -22.35 -4.57 53.22
N PRO A 340 -23.35 -4.20 52.41
CA PRO A 340 -24.15 -3.01 52.63
C PRO A 340 -24.73 -2.95 54.05
N GLY A 341 -24.59 -1.80 54.70
CA GLY A 341 -25.04 -1.58 56.08
C GLY A 341 -24.06 -2.00 57.17
N PHE A 342 -22.91 -2.63 56.84
CA PHE A 342 -21.86 -2.93 57.82
C PHE A 342 -21.30 -1.63 58.46
N PRO A 343 -21.09 -1.57 59.80
CA PRO A 343 -21.24 -2.64 60.79
C PRO A 343 -22.65 -2.73 61.43
N ASN A 344 -23.60 -1.90 61.00
CA ASN A 344 -24.95 -1.78 61.58
C ASN A 344 -25.92 -2.91 61.18
N GLY A 345 -25.49 -3.81 60.30
CA GLY A 345 -26.28 -4.94 59.82
C GLY A 345 -26.78 -4.79 58.39
N TYR A 346 -26.89 -5.92 57.70
CA TYR A 346 -27.35 -5.96 56.30
C TYR A 346 -28.86 -6.17 56.21
N SER A 347 -29.45 -5.84 55.05
CA SER A 347 -30.89 -6.04 54.81
C SER A 347 -31.21 -7.47 54.36
N ALA A 348 -32.38 -7.98 54.76
CA ALA A 348 -32.89 -9.27 54.29
C ALA A 348 -33.15 -9.26 52.76
N TYR A 349 -33.06 -10.43 52.12
CA TYR A 349 -33.31 -10.62 50.69
C TYR A 349 -32.38 -9.84 49.76
N MET A 350 -31.17 -9.55 50.23
CA MET A 350 -30.17 -8.80 49.46
C MET A 350 -29.35 -9.73 48.57
N HIS A 351 -28.98 -9.22 47.39
CA HIS A 351 -28.13 -9.91 46.43
C HIS A 351 -27.08 -8.93 45.95
N CYS A 352 -25.82 -9.12 46.33
CA CYS A 352 -24.71 -8.27 45.93
C CYS A 352 -23.63 -9.10 45.24
N ILE A 353 -22.98 -8.52 44.23
CA ILE A 353 -21.91 -9.18 43.49
C ILE A 353 -20.71 -8.25 43.43
N TRP A 354 -19.57 -8.71 43.95
CA TRP A 354 -18.28 -8.04 43.75
C TRP A 354 -17.45 -8.82 42.75
N ARG A 355 -16.72 -8.07 41.93
CA ARG A 355 -15.80 -8.63 40.93
C ARG A 355 -14.44 -8.03 41.17
N ILE A 356 -13.50 -8.84 41.63
CA ILE A 356 -12.12 -8.41 41.81
C ILE A 356 -11.37 -8.80 40.54
N SER A 357 -10.79 -7.81 39.86
CA SER A 357 -10.04 -8.02 38.63
C SER A 357 -8.74 -7.24 38.68
N VAL A 358 -7.64 -7.94 38.95
CA VAL A 358 -6.29 -7.37 39.02
C VAL A 358 -5.54 -7.61 37.70
N THR A 359 -4.27 -7.25 37.64
CA THR A 359 -3.49 -7.33 36.41
C THR A 359 -3.21 -8.79 36.04
N PRO A 360 -3.35 -9.19 34.76
CA PRO A 360 -2.96 -10.53 34.29
C PRO A 360 -1.54 -10.92 34.72
N GLY A 361 -1.43 -12.08 35.40
CA GLY A 361 -0.17 -12.56 35.99
C GLY A 361 -0.01 -12.26 37.48
N GLU A 362 -0.92 -11.48 38.07
CA GLU A 362 -1.08 -11.33 39.51
C GLU A 362 -2.11 -12.34 40.06
N LYS A 363 -1.99 -12.66 41.35
CA LYS A 363 -2.98 -13.42 42.12
C LYS A 363 -3.58 -12.53 43.18
N ILE A 364 -4.79 -12.85 43.62
CA ILE A 364 -5.54 -12.11 44.62
C ILE A 364 -5.50 -12.92 45.91
N ILE A 365 -4.99 -12.30 46.97
CA ILE A 365 -5.21 -12.73 48.35
C ILE A 365 -6.43 -11.98 48.86
N LEU A 366 -7.43 -12.71 49.33
CA LEU A 366 -8.63 -12.18 49.97
C LEU A 366 -8.66 -12.63 51.43
N ASN A 367 -8.77 -11.66 52.34
CA ASN A 367 -8.82 -11.88 53.78
C ASN A 367 -10.07 -11.23 54.38
N PHE A 368 -10.81 -11.97 55.20
CA PHE A 368 -11.97 -11.44 55.92
C PHE A 368 -11.52 -10.88 57.26
N THR A 369 -11.78 -9.59 57.49
CA THR A 369 -11.47 -8.92 58.76
C THR A 369 -12.60 -9.07 59.77
N SER A 370 -13.85 -9.21 59.30
CA SER A 370 -15.04 -9.43 60.13
C SER A 370 -16.09 -10.20 59.34
N MET A 371 -16.80 -11.11 60.02
CA MET A 371 -17.93 -11.84 59.45
C MET A 371 -18.94 -12.15 60.57
N ASP A 372 -20.19 -11.79 60.34
CA ASP A 372 -21.34 -12.08 61.19
C ASP A 372 -22.58 -12.21 60.29
N LEU A 373 -22.79 -13.41 59.79
CA LEU A 373 -23.88 -13.80 58.89
C LEU A 373 -24.76 -14.85 59.57
N TYR A 374 -26.03 -14.93 59.18
CA TYR A 374 -26.94 -15.93 59.72
C TYR A 374 -26.42 -17.36 59.52
N ARG A 375 -26.13 -18.05 60.63
CA ARG A 375 -25.56 -19.40 60.62
C ARG A 375 -26.60 -20.42 60.16
N SER A 376 -26.27 -21.21 59.14
CA SER A 376 -27.12 -22.28 58.63
C SER A 376 -26.31 -23.49 58.17
N HIS A 377 -26.95 -24.67 58.14
CA HIS A 377 -26.30 -25.88 57.64
C HIS A 377 -25.97 -25.70 56.13
N LEU A 378 -24.73 -25.97 55.75
CA LEU A 378 -24.19 -25.75 54.39
C LEU A 378 -24.36 -24.32 53.85
N CYS A 379 -24.62 -23.35 54.73
CA CYS A 379 -24.83 -21.95 54.34
C CYS A 379 -25.93 -21.77 53.28
N TRP A 380 -27.07 -22.44 53.45
CA TRP A 380 -28.20 -22.37 52.49
C TRP A 380 -28.93 -21.03 52.48
N TYR A 381 -28.99 -20.33 53.63
CA TYR A 381 -29.64 -19.04 53.71
C TYR A 381 -28.65 -17.92 53.37
N ASP A 382 -28.10 -17.26 54.37
CA ASP A 382 -27.21 -16.12 54.19
C ASP A 382 -25.79 -16.61 54.03
N HIS A 383 -25.16 -16.25 52.92
CA HIS A 383 -23.82 -16.73 52.61
C HIS A 383 -23.04 -15.78 51.71
N VAL A 384 -21.72 -15.87 51.83
CA VAL A 384 -20.76 -15.32 50.89
C VAL A 384 -20.14 -16.48 50.12
N GLU A 385 -20.33 -16.47 48.80
CA GLU A 385 -19.79 -17.45 47.87
C GLU A 385 -18.64 -16.84 47.07
N ILE A 386 -17.52 -17.55 47.02
CA ILE A 386 -16.30 -17.06 46.39
C ILE A 386 -15.89 -18.05 45.31
N ARG A 387 -15.78 -17.56 44.08
CA ARG A 387 -15.43 -18.33 42.89
C ARG A 387 -14.17 -17.81 42.22
N ASP A 388 -13.38 -18.74 41.71
CA ASP A 388 -12.07 -18.50 41.10
C ASP A 388 -12.19 -18.22 39.60
N GLY A 389 -12.54 -16.98 39.26
CA GLY A 389 -12.73 -16.56 37.88
C GLY A 389 -13.64 -15.33 37.77
N TYR A 390 -14.18 -15.09 36.57
CA TYR A 390 -14.90 -13.85 36.25
C TYR A 390 -16.44 -13.96 36.33
N TRP A 391 -17.00 -15.17 36.54
CA TRP A 391 -18.44 -15.43 36.42
C TRP A 391 -18.94 -16.52 37.38
N ARG A 392 -20.28 -16.63 37.49
CA ARG A 392 -20.99 -17.55 38.41
C ARG A 392 -20.73 -19.05 38.18
N LYS A 393 -20.20 -19.46 37.02
CA LYS A 393 -19.86 -20.88 36.75
C LYS A 393 -18.39 -21.21 37.03
N ALA A 394 -17.60 -20.24 37.47
CA ALA A 394 -16.21 -20.47 37.84
C ALA A 394 -16.08 -21.46 39.02
N PRO A 395 -14.92 -22.15 39.15
CA PRO A 395 -14.67 -23.08 40.26
C PRO A 395 -14.94 -22.45 41.62
N LEU A 396 -15.68 -23.15 42.48
CA LEU A 396 -16.01 -22.68 43.83
C LEU A 396 -14.79 -22.84 44.74
N LYS A 397 -14.33 -21.75 45.36
CA LYS A 397 -13.31 -21.78 46.42
C LYS A 397 -13.91 -22.06 47.78
N GLY A 398 -15.10 -21.53 48.04
CA GLY A 398 -15.83 -21.82 49.27
C GLY A 398 -17.12 -21.01 49.39
N ARG A 399 -18.00 -21.49 50.26
CA ARG A 399 -19.21 -20.81 50.69
C ARG A 399 -19.16 -20.66 52.21
N PHE A 400 -19.33 -19.43 52.69
CA PHE A 400 -19.08 -19.05 54.07
C PHE A 400 -20.31 -18.37 54.69
N CYS A 401 -20.60 -18.69 55.95
CA CYS A 401 -21.67 -18.12 56.76
C CYS A 401 -21.36 -18.29 58.26
N GLY A 402 -22.13 -17.64 59.13
CA GLY A 402 -21.86 -17.59 60.56
C GLY A 402 -20.86 -16.48 60.92
N ASP A 403 -20.16 -16.71 62.02
CA ASP A 403 -19.22 -15.79 62.68
C ASP A 403 -17.75 -16.22 62.57
N LYS A 404 -17.50 -17.42 62.02
CA LYS A 404 -16.15 -17.96 61.85
C LYS A 404 -15.49 -17.37 60.60
N LEU A 405 -14.37 -16.67 60.78
CA LEU A 405 -13.56 -16.18 59.68
C LEU A 405 -12.91 -17.34 58.90
N PRO A 406 -12.96 -17.32 57.55
CA PRO A 406 -12.23 -18.27 56.73
C PRO A 406 -10.74 -17.94 56.68
N GLU A 407 -9.92 -18.95 56.38
CA GLU A 407 -8.50 -18.76 56.07
C GLU A 407 -8.31 -17.87 54.83
N PRO A 408 -7.18 -17.16 54.69
CA PRO A 408 -6.90 -16.32 53.53
C PRO A 408 -7.06 -17.10 52.21
N ILE A 409 -7.91 -16.58 51.32
CA ILE A 409 -8.24 -17.23 50.06
C ILE A 409 -7.33 -16.69 48.97
N ILE A 410 -6.60 -17.59 48.30
CA ILE A 410 -5.71 -17.26 47.19
C ILE A 410 -6.36 -17.71 45.88
N SER A 411 -6.52 -16.76 44.94
CA SER A 411 -6.98 -17.06 43.59
C SER A 411 -5.93 -17.84 42.80
N THR A 412 -6.37 -18.59 41.79
CA THR A 412 -5.44 -19.26 40.88
C THR A 412 -4.93 -18.31 39.80
N ASP A 413 -5.73 -17.28 39.46
CA ASP A 413 -5.46 -16.29 38.42
C ASP A 413 -5.84 -14.87 38.92
N SER A 414 -5.88 -13.91 38.01
CA SER A 414 -6.08 -12.47 38.24
C SER A 414 -7.53 -12.03 38.53
N ARG A 415 -8.48 -12.96 38.69
CA ARG A 415 -9.91 -12.62 38.88
C ARG A 415 -10.61 -13.46 39.94
N LEU A 416 -11.43 -12.82 40.76
CA LEU A 416 -12.36 -13.45 41.71
C LEU A 416 -13.77 -12.92 41.52
N TRP A 417 -14.74 -13.82 41.61
CA TRP A 417 -16.16 -13.49 41.60
C TRP A 417 -16.76 -13.82 42.97
N ILE A 418 -17.35 -12.82 43.61
CA ILE A 418 -17.84 -12.91 44.98
C ILE A 418 -19.31 -12.55 45.00
N GLU A 419 -20.14 -13.45 45.50
CA GLU A 419 -21.58 -13.26 45.63
C GLU A 419 -21.96 -13.29 47.10
N PHE A 420 -22.67 -12.26 47.55
CA PHE A 420 -23.36 -12.26 48.82
C PHE A 420 -24.85 -12.36 48.58
N ARG A 421 -25.47 -13.35 49.21
CA ARG A 421 -26.91 -13.54 49.15
C ARG A 421 -27.45 -13.66 50.57
N SER A 422 -28.42 -12.82 50.89
CA SER A 422 -29.26 -12.94 52.08
C SER A 422 -30.65 -13.41 51.66
N SER A 423 -31.21 -14.35 52.40
CA SER A 423 -32.56 -14.89 52.19
C SER A 423 -33.30 -15.19 53.50
N SER A 424 -32.61 -15.06 54.63
CA SER A 424 -33.20 -15.14 55.97
C SER A 424 -33.90 -13.83 56.36
N ASN A 425 -34.90 -13.94 57.23
CA ASN A 425 -35.48 -12.78 57.93
C ASN A 425 -34.60 -12.30 59.09
N TRP A 426 -33.66 -13.14 59.52
CA TRP A 426 -32.69 -12.83 60.58
C TRP A 426 -31.39 -12.36 59.95
N VAL A 427 -30.96 -11.16 60.33
CA VAL A 427 -29.77 -10.51 59.77
C VAL A 427 -28.71 -10.33 60.85
N GLY A 428 -27.44 -10.52 60.47
CA GLY A 428 -26.28 -10.21 61.32
C GLY A 428 -25.67 -8.85 60.99
N LYS A 429 -24.51 -8.52 61.57
CA LYS A 429 -23.78 -7.27 61.28
C LYS A 429 -23.22 -7.22 59.86
N GLY A 430 -23.03 -8.36 59.21
CA GLY A 430 -22.50 -8.48 57.86
C GLY A 430 -21.04 -8.91 57.82
N PHE A 431 -20.32 -8.56 56.75
CA PHE A 431 -18.90 -8.90 56.62
C PHE A 431 -18.08 -7.70 56.12
N SER A 432 -16.78 -7.74 56.41
CA SER A 432 -15.77 -6.87 55.84
C SER A 432 -14.57 -7.71 55.41
N ALA A 433 -14.06 -7.43 54.22
CA ALA A 433 -12.94 -8.11 53.62
C ALA A 433 -11.95 -7.12 53.01
N VAL A 434 -10.68 -7.50 53.04
CA VAL A 434 -9.58 -6.80 52.38
C VAL A 434 -8.98 -7.73 51.34
N TYR A 435 -8.66 -7.20 50.18
CA TYR A 435 -7.95 -7.94 49.14
C TYR A 435 -6.67 -7.23 48.75
N GLU A 436 -5.68 -8.01 48.33
CA GLU A 436 -4.41 -7.53 47.83
C GLU A 436 -3.97 -8.35 46.61
N ALA A 437 -3.51 -7.66 45.59
CA ALA A 437 -2.87 -8.23 44.42
C ALA A 437 -1.41 -8.54 44.76
N ILE A 438 -1.06 -9.80 44.67
CA ILE A 438 0.31 -10.29 44.78
C ILE A 438 0.81 -10.67 43.39
N CYS A 439 2.00 -10.19 43.03
CA CYS A 439 2.63 -10.53 41.76
C CYS A 439 3.62 -11.70 41.94
N GLY A 440 3.76 -12.52 40.89
CA GLY A 440 4.69 -13.65 40.90
C GLY A 440 4.07 -15.00 41.26
N GLY A 441 4.94 -15.97 41.53
CA GLY A 441 4.61 -17.37 41.83
C GLY A 441 4.82 -18.34 40.66
N GLU A 442 4.40 -19.59 40.85
CA GLU A 442 4.51 -20.63 39.82
C GLU A 442 3.37 -20.52 38.80
N VAL A 443 3.73 -20.59 37.51
CA VAL A 443 2.84 -20.56 36.35
C VAL A 443 3.09 -21.82 35.52
N LYS A 444 2.21 -22.81 35.65
CA LYS A 444 2.26 -24.09 34.92
C LYS A 444 1.21 -24.09 33.81
N LYS A 445 1.52 -23.46 32.67
CA LYS A 445 0.63 -23.34 31.51
C LYS A 445 1.48 -23.44 30.23
N ASP A 446 0.93 -24.01 29.17
CA ASP A 446 1.59 -24.08 27.86
C ASP A 446 1.63 -22.73 27.13
N ASN A 447 0.78 -21.79 27.53
CA ASN A 447 0.77 -20.43 27.00
C ASN A 447 0.09 -19.49 28.00
N GLY A 448 0.40 -18.21 27.90
CA GLY A 448 -0.23 -17.17 28.70
C GLY A 448 0.47 -15.83 28.55
N GLN A 449 0.07 -14.90 29.40
CA GLN A 449 0.61 -13.55 29.42
C GLN A 449 1.00 -13.18 30.85
N ILE A 450 2.14 -12.50 30.98
CA ILE A 450 2.60 -11.86 32.21
C ILE A 450 2.70 -10.36 31.95
N GLN A 451 2.15 -9.57 32.85
CA GLN A 451 2.22 -8.13 32.80
C GLN A 451 2.86 -7.60 34.08
N SER A 452 3.48 -6.43 34.00
CA SER A 452 3.90 -5.70 35.19
C SER A 452 2.69 -5.37 36.07
N PRO A 453 2.87 -5.27 37.40
CA PRO A 453 1.80 -4.86 38.30
C PRO A 453 1.13 -3.56 37.81
N ASN A 454 -0.19 -3.51 37.88
CA ASN A 454 -1.05 -2.37 37.50
C ASN A 454 -1.18 -2.06 35.99
N TYR A 455 -0.42 -2.72 35.11
CA TYR A 455 -0.48 -2.52 33.65
C TYR A 455 -1.94 -2.56 33.12
N PRO A 456 -2.37 -1.67 32.21
CA PRO A 456 -1.60 -0.69 31.45
C PRO A 456 -1.28 0.63 32.17
N ASP A 457 -1.77 0.82 33.39
CA ASP A 457 -1.45 2.01 34.18
C ASP A 457 -0.05 1.85 34.82
N ASP A 458 0.53 2.96 35.28
CA ASP A 458 1.90 2.95 35.80
C ASP A 458 2.08 1.94 36.94
N TYR A 459 3.17 1.16 36.90
CA TYR A 459 3.47 0.18 37.95
C TYR A 459 3.72 0.86 39.30
N ARG A 460 3.46 0.14 40.40
CA ARG A 460 3.69 0.70 41.74
C ARG A 460 5.18 0.70 42.11
N PRO A 461 5.64 1.68 42.92
CA PRO A 461 7.01 1.71 43.43
C PRO A 461 7.27 0.60 44.45
N ASN A 462 8.54 0.25 44.64
CA ASN A 462 9.04 -0.75 45.61
C ASN A 462 8.43 -2.15 45.45
N LYS A 463 8.16 -2.59 44.22
CA LYS A 463 7.62 -3.93 43.94
C LYS A 463 8.72 -4.89 43.52
N VAL A 464 8.64 -6.12 44.03
CA VAL A 464 9.49 -7.23 43.62
C VAL A 464 8.59 -8.40 43.25
N CYS A 465 8.58 -8.76 41.97
CA CYS A 465 7.73 -9.80 41.42
C CYS A 465 8.59 -10.91 40.81
N VAL A 466 8.38 -12.16 41.21
CA VAL A 466 9.16 -13.30 40.70
C VAL A 466 8.22 -14.35 40.13
N TRP A 467 8.29 -14.59 38.83
CA TRP A 467 7.51 -15.61 38.12
C TRP A 467 8.38 -16.81 37.76
N LYS A 468 7.85 -18.00 38.04
CA LYS A 468 8.42 -19.30 37.68
C LYS A 468 7.52 -19.96 36.64
N ILE A 469 7.87 -19.81 35.38
CA ILE A 469 7.07 -20.29 34.25
C ILE A 469 7.57 -21.70 33.89
N SER A 470 6.64 -22.64 33.76
CA SER A 470 6.95 -24.02 33.33
C SER A 470 5.92 -24.47 32.29
N VAL A 471 6.41 -24.91 31.14
CA VAL A 471 5.61 -25.52 30.06
C VAL A 471 5.74 -27.05 30.10
N ALA A 472 4.95 -27.74 29.27
CA ALA A 472 5.03 -29.20 29.13
C ALA A 472 6.48 -29.71 28.91
N GLN A 473 6.76 -30.90 29.43
CA GLN A 473 8.09 -31.51 29.34
C GLN A 473 8.44 -31.80 27.87
N GLY A 474 9.71 -31.57 27.50
CA GLY A 474 10.20 -31.74 26.12
C GLY A 474 10.00 -30.52 25.21
N TYR A 475 9.49 -29.42 25.75
CA TYR A 475 9.34 -28.13 25.07
C TYR A 475 10.22 -27.07 25.72
N HIS A 476 10.43 -25.96 25.02
CA HIS A 476 11.09 -24.76 25.52
C HIS A 476 10.05 -23.68 25.84
N VAL A 477 10.43 -22.66 26.59
CA VAL A 477 9.61 -21.47 26.83
C VAL A 477 10.04 -20.40 25.83
N GLY A 478 9.12 -20.01 24.94
CA GLY A 478 9.25 -18.80 24.13
C GLY A 478 8.62 -17.62 24.87
N LEU A 479 9.29 -16.48 24.91
CA LEU A 479 8.83 -15.24 25.53
C LEU A 479 8.92 -14.09 24.51
N THR A 480 7.82 -13.36 24.33
CA THR A 480 7.72 -12.24 23.39
C THR A 480 7.09 -11.04 24.07
N PHE A 481 7.62 -9.84 23.82
CA PHE A 481 7.10 -8.61 24.44
C PHE A 481 6.07 -7.93 23.54
N GLN A 482 4.90 -7.57 24.06
CA GLN A 482 3.90 -6.75 23.35
C GLN A 482 4.13 -5.26 23.58
N SER A 483 4.56 -4.89 24.78
CA SER A 483 4.89 -3.53 25.22
C SER A 483 5.99 -3.60 26.27
N PHE A 484 6.83 -2.57 26.32
CA PHE A 484 7.93 -2.48 27.27
C PHE A 484 8.30 -1.02 27.53
N GLU A 485 7.93 -0.52 28.71
CA GLU A 485 8.21 0.84 29.18
C GLU A 485 8.56 0.79 30.67
N ILE A 486 9.84 0.70 30.98
CA ILE A 486 10.38 0.72 32.35
C ILE A 486 11.30 1.93 32.48
N GLU A 487 11.52 2.43 33.70
CA GLU A 487 12.49 3.51 33.93
C GLU A 487 13.83 3.23 33.22
N ARG A 488 14.34 4.24 32.51
CA ARG A 488 15.57 4.10 31.73
C ARG A 488 16.79 4.41 32.61
N HIS A 489 17.75 3.49 32.61
CA HIS A 489 19.07 3.70 33.21
C HIS A 489 20.14 2.93 32.41
N ASP A 490 21.34 3.48 32.25
CA ASP A 490 22.39 2.89 31.40
C ASP A 490 22.80 1.47 31.84
N SER A 491 22.71 1.17 33.14
CA SER A 491 22.97 -0.16 33.70
C SER A 491 21.72 -0.86 34.26
N CYS A 492 20.52 -0.34 34.00
CA CYS A 492 19.26 -0.85 34.55
C CYS A 492 19.27 -1.05 36.08
N ALA A 493 19.87 -0.11 36.82
CA ALA A 493 20.11 -0.22 38.25
C ALA A 493 18.88 0.11 39.11
N TYR A 494 17.99 0.98 38.61
CA TYR A 494 16.73 1.34 39.25
C TYR A 494 15.68 0.27 38.94
N ASP A 495 14.75 0.56 38.04
CA ASP A 495 13.73 -0.41 37.63
C ASP A 495 14.23 -1.33 36.53
N TYR A 496 13.95 -2.62 36.65
CA TYR A 496 14.39 -3.60 35.65
C TYR A 496 13.56 -4.88 35.61
N LEU A 497 13.57 -5.50 34.44
CA LEU A 497 13.09 -6.87 34.23
C LEU A 497 14.29 -7.79 33.96
N GLU A 498 14.44 -8.82 34.78
CA GLU A 498 15.49 -9.82 34.67
C GLU A 498 14.89 -11.16 34.24
N VAL A 499 15.47 -11.79 33.21
CA VAL A 499 15.00 -13.06 32.66
C VAL A 499 16.14 -14.07 32.67
N ARG A 500 15.89 -15.28 33.18
CA ARG A 500 16.87 -16.36 33.34
C ARG A 500 16.37 -17.68 32.77
N ASP A 501 17.30 -18.49 32.29
CA ASP A 501 17.06 -19.79 31.68
C ASP A 501 17.02 -20.92 32.73
N GLY A 502 15.85 -21.18 33.30
CA GLY A 502 15.64 -22.19 34.32
C GLY A 502 14.56 -21.78 35.32
N ASN A 503 14.60 -22.31 36.55
CA ASN A 503 13.55 -22.11 37.56
C ASN A 503 14.04 -21.37 38.83
N SER A 504 15.26 -20.83 38.82
CA SER A 504 15.87 -20.22 40.01
C SER A 504 16.64 -18.94 39.70
N GLU A 505 16.94 -18.16 40.73
CA GLU A 505 17.76 -16.94 40.64
C GLU A 505 19.22 -17.25 40.24
N ASN A 506 19.69 -18.48 40.47
CA ASN A 506 21.04 -18.93 40.09
C ASN A 506 21.12 -19.43 38.65
N SER A 507 20.01 -19.48 37.93
CA SER A 507 19.98 -19.93 36.54
C SER A 507 20.72 -18.95 35.61
N PRO A 508 21.26 -19.40 34.47
CA PRO A 508 21.93 -18.54 33.50
C PRO A 508 21.10 -17.31 33.13
N LEU A 509 21.72 -16.13 33.14
CA LEU A 509 21.06 -14.87 32.80
C LEU A 509 20.88 -14.76 31.29
N LEU A 510 19.62 -14.61 30.83
CA LEU A 510 19.31 -14.36 29.43
C LEU A 510 19.37 -12.86 29.13
N GLY A 511 18.92 -12.03 30.06
CA GLY A 511 19.04 -10.58 29.94
C GLY A 511 18.45 -9.82 31.11
N ARG A 512 18.89 -8.56 31.25
CA ARG A 512 18.33 -7.56 32.16
C ARG A 512 17.94 -6.35 31.34
N PHE A 513 16.68 -5.95 31.42
CA PHE A 513 16.06 -5.00 30.51
C PHE A 513 15.44 -3.83 31.28
N CYS A 514 15.57 -2.62 30.74
CA CYS A 514 14.97 -1.39 31.24
C CYS A 514 14.85 -0.37 30.10
N GLY A 515 14.16 0.75 30.31
CA GLY A 515 13.91 1.75 29.26
C GLY A 515 12.71 1.46 28.36
N TYR A 516 12.76 2.00 27.14
CA TYR A 516 11.64 2.00 26.16
C TYR A 516 11.85 1.06 24.98
N ASP A 517 13.07 0.53 24.83
CA ASP A 517 13.39 -0.37 23.73
C ASP A 517 12.84 -1.75 24.04
N LYS A 518 11.93 -2.23 23.18
CA LYS A 518 11.34 -3.55 23.31
C LYS A 518 12.45 -4.62 23.23
N PRO A 519 12.58 -5.51 24.23
CA PRO A 519 13.52 -6.62 24.15
C PRO A 519 13.23 -7.55 22.98
N ASP A 520 14.30 -8.13 22.43
CA ASP A 520 14.20 -9.21 21.44
C ASP A 520 13.46 -10.42 22.02
N ASP A 521 12.87 -11.21 21.14
CA ASP A 521 12.13 -12.41 21.52
C ASP A 521 13.10 -13.46 22.11
N ILE A 522 12.74 -14.03 23.27
CA ILE A 522 13.62 -14.88 24.09
C ILE A 522 13.18 -16.34 24.01
N LYS A 523 14.13 -17.26 23.87
CA LYS A 523 13.93 -18.71 23.93
C LYS A 523 14.79 -19.33 25.03
N THR A 524 14.21 -20.18 25.87
CA THR A 524 14.96 -20.95 26.89
C THR A 524 15.55 -22.23 26.32
N SER A 525 16.60 -22.76 26.97
CA SER A 525 17.13 -24.10 26.69
C SER A 525 16.36 -25.21 27.40
N SER A 526 15.64 -24.88 28.48
CA SER A 526 14.81 -25.83 29.25
C SER A 526 13.31 -25.54 29.12
N ASN A 527 12.46 -26.38 29.70
CA ASN A 527 11.01 -26.15 29.79
C ASN A 527 10.62 -25.15 30.90
N GLN A 528 11.60 -24.45 31.48
CA GLN A 528 11.43 -23.56 32.62
C GLN A 528 12.08 -22.20 32.35
N LEU A 529 11.37 -21.14 32.75
CA LEU A 529 11.85 -19.75 32.69
C LEU A 529 11.61 -19.07 34.03
N TRP A 530 12.62 -18.34 34.50
CA TRP A 530 12.55 -17.56 35.73
C TRP A 530 12.65 -16.08 35.38
N MET A 531 11.70 -15.30 35.88
CA MET A 531 11.59 -13.88 35.55
C MET A 531 11.38 -13.07 36.82
N LYS A 532 12.10 -11.96 36.96
CA LYS A 532 12.04 -11.07 38.12
C LYS A 532 11.91 -9.62 37.69
N PHE A 533 10.86 -8.95 38.13
CA PHE A 533 10.69 -7.51 37.98
C PHE A 533 10.93 -6.82 39.32
N VAL A 534 11.70 -5.73 39.30
CA VAL A 534 12.00 -4.89 40.45
C VAL A 534 11.71 -3.44 40.10
N SER A 535 10.98 -2.74 40.97
CA SER A 535 10.82 -1.29 40.93
C SER A 535 11.34 -0.63 42.22
N ASP A 536 11.88 0.57 42.09
CA ASP A 536 12.40 1.40 43.17
C ASP A 536 11.33 2.37 43.71
N GLY A 537 11.73 3.31 44.58
CA GLY A 537 10.82 4.24 45.24
C GLY A 537 10.30 5.40 44.36
N SER A 538 10.75 5.51 43.11
CA SER A 538 10.53 6.66 42.24
C SER A 538 10.26 6.27 40.78
N VAL A 539 9.93 7.27 39.96
CA VAL A 539 9.77 7.19 38.48
C VAL A 539 9.09 5.92 37.96
N ASN A 540 7.77 5.88 38.06
CA ASN A 540 6.99 4.78 37.49
C ASN A 540 6.60 5.04 36.02
N LYS A 541 6.41 3.96 35.26
CA LYS A 541 5.98 3.94 33.85
C LYS A 541 4.91 2.88 33.66
N ALA A 542 4.31 2.82 32.47
CA ALA A 542 3.24 1.86 32.15
C ALA A 542 3.68 0.39 32.36
N GLY A 543 4.97 0.09 32.25
CA GLY A 543 5.55 -1.22 32.49
C GLY A 543 5.58 -2.10 31.24
N PHE A 544 5.37 -3.41 31.39
CA PHE A 544 5.50 -4.36 30.30
C PHE A 544 4.35 -5.34 30.21
N ALA A 545 4.08 -5.85 29.00
CA ALA A 545 3.22 -6.99 28.76
C ALA A 545 3.97 -8.00 27.89
N ALA A 546 4.18 -9.22 28.40
CA ALA A 546 4.93 -10.28 27.75
C ALA A 546 4.09 -11.55 27.60
N ASN A 547 4.08 -12.12 26.41
CA ASN A 547 3.45 -13.40 26.13
C ASN A 547 4.47 -14.52 26.24
N PHE A 548 4.12 -15.57 26.97
CA PHE A 548 4.87 -16.82 26.96
C PHE A 548 4.06 -17.92 26.29
N PHE A 549 4.76 -18.83 25.63
CA PHE A 549 4.17 -20.00 24.98
C PHE A 549 5.17 -21.15 24.92
N LYS A 550 4.66 -22.36 24.74
CA LYS A 550 5.47 -23.54 24.46
C LYS A 550 6.11 -23.36 23.09
N GLU A 551 7.41 -23.50 23.08
CA GLU A 551 8.25 -23.39 21.90
C GLU A 551 8.82 -24.76 21.59
N MET A 552 8.74 -25.16 20.32
CA MET A 552 9.37 -26.36 19.81
C MET A 552 10.08 -25.98 18.53
N ASP A 553 11.21 -26.62 18.24
CA ASP A 553 11.75 -26.56 16.87
C ASP A 553 11.02 -27.58 16.01
N GLU A 554 10.01 -27.13 15.26
CA GLU A 554 9.28 -28.01 14.36
C GLU A 554 10.11 -28.46 13.15
N CYS A 555 11.15 -27.72 12.79
CA CYS A 555 12.06 -28.07 11.69
C CYS A 555 13.04 -29.19 12.07
N SER A 556 13.33 -29.34 13.36
CA SER A 556 14.12 -30.45 13.89
C SER A 556 13.37 -31.80 13.92
N LYS A 557 12.09 -31.82 13.53
CA LYS A 557 11.33 -33.08 13.38
C LYS A 557 11.75 -33.85 12.13
N PRO A 558 11.58 -35.19 12.10
CA PRO A 558 11.93 -36.02 10.94
C PRO A 558 11.20 -35.63 9.65
N ASP A 559 10.03 -35.00 9.76
CA ASP A 559 9.23 -34.54 8.63
C ASP A 559 9.60 -33.13 8.15
N ASN A 560 10.66 -32.48 8.67
CA ASN A 560 11.11 -31.13 8.29
C ASN A 560 9.97 -30.10 8.33
N GLY A 561 9.11 -30.16 9.35
CA GLY A 561 7.90 -29.31 9.43
C GLY A 561 6.88 -29.55 8.30
N ARG A 562 7.00 -30.65 7.54
CA ARG A 562 6.27 -30.91 6.29
C ARG A 562 6.50 -29.85 5.21
N CYS A 563 7.64 -29.16 5.26
CA CYS A 563 8.07 -28.25 4.21
C CYS A 563 8.69 -29.06 3.07
N GLU A 564 8.32 -28.73 1.83
CA GLU A 564 8.86 -29.41 0.65
C GLU A 564 10.38 -29.21 0.51
N GLN A 565 10.85 -27.97 0.74
CA GLN A 565 12.26 -27.60 0.58
C GLN A 565 12.88 -27.20 1.91
N ARG A 566 12.75 -25.93 2.32
CA ARG A 566 13.42 -25.40 3.51
C ARG A 566 12.43 -25.11 4.62
N CYS A 567 12.63 -25.68 5.79
CA CYS A 567 11.92 -25.29 7.00
C CYS A 567 12.72 -24.20 7.74
N VAL A 568 12.04 -23.11 8.12
CA VAL A 568 12.61 -22.03 8.92
C VAL A 568 11.85 -21.97 10.23
N ASN A 569 12.51 -22.39 11.32
CA ASN A 569 11.92 -22.29 12.65
C ASN A 569 11.83 -20.82 13.04
N THR A 570 10.68 -20.43 13.57
CA THR A 570 10.43 -19.08 14.12
C THR A 570 10.00 -19.23 15.58
N LEU A 571 10.00 -18.16 16.36
CA LEU A 571 9.53 -18.29 17.74
C LEU A 571 8.00 -18.40 17.77
N GLY A 572 7.50 -19.53 18.24
CA GLY A 572 6.09 -19.89 18.39
C GLY A 572 5.47 -20.55 17.15
N SER A 573 6.26 -20.77 16.10
CA SER A 573 5.81 -21.37 14.85
C SER A 573 6.99 -21.73 13.94
N TYR A 574 6.71 -22.25 12.76
CA TYR A 574 7.71 -22.38 11.70
C TYR A 574 7.08 -21.94 10.39
N LYS A 575 7.93 -21.54 9.43
CA LYS A 575 7.50 -21.26 8.08
C LYS A 575 8.31 -22.08 7.10
N CYS A 576 7.63 -22.58 6.08
CA CYS A 576 8.31 -23.14 4.93
C CYS A 576 8.84 -21.99 4.06
N ALA A 577 10.03 -22.16 3.56
CA ALA A 577 10.67 -21.30 2.60
C ALA A 577 11.14 -22.15 1.43
N CYS A 578 11.19 -21.52 0.27
CA CYS A 578 11.61 -22.16 -0.95
C CYS A 578 13.01 -21.68 -1.33
N ASP A 579 13.72 -22.53 -2.07
CA ASP A 579 15.00 -22.18 -2.67
C ASP A 579 14.81 -21.14 -3.78
N PRO A 580 15.86 -20.36 -4.12
CA PRO A 580 15.77 -19.35 -5.17
C PRO A 580 15.23 -19.94 -6.50
N GLY A 581 14.14 -19.36 -7.00
CA GLY A 581 13.41 -19.85 -8.20
C GLY A 581 12.05 -20.51 -7.89
N TYR A 582 11.71 -20.65 -6.61
CA TYR A 582 10.44 -21.21 -6.15
C TYR A 582 9.75 -20.26 -5.16
N GLU A 583 8.41 -20.20 -5.20
CA GLU A 583 7.56 -19.45 -4.28
C GLU A 583 6.70 -20.41 -3.49
N LEU A 584 6.31 -19.99 -2.29
CA LEU A 584 5.52 -20.83 -1.41
C LEU A 584 4.08 -20.90 -1.95
N ALA A 585 3.63 -22.09 -2.29
CA ALA A 585 2.30 -22.34 -2.81
C ALA A 585 1.21 -21.95 -1.80
N ALA A 586 -0.05 -21.91 -2.26
CA ALA A 586 -1.20 -21.52 -1.44
C ALA A 586 -1.38 -22.37 -0.15
N ASP A 587 -0.86 -23.60 -0.14
CA ASP A 587 -0.87 -24.49 1.02
C ASP A 587 0.16 -24.13 2.11
N LYS A 588 1.02 -23.14 1.85
CA LYS A 588 2.12 -22.67 2.70
C LYS A 588 3.17 -23.72 3.05
N ARG A 589 3.25 -24.80 2.26
CA ARG A 589 4.16 -25.94 2.50
C ARG A 589 4.91 -26.38 1.26
N SER A 590 4.22 -26.41 0.13
CA SER A 590 4.78 -26.76 -1.16
C SER A 590 5.42 -25.54 -1.82
N CYS A 591 6.40 -25.79 -2.67
CA CYS A 591 7.15 -24.78 -3.39
C CYS A 591 6.78 -24.88 -4.88
N GLU A 592 6.01 -23.92 -5.38
CA GLU A 592 5.72 -23.81 -6.80
C GLU A 592 6.81 -22.97 -7.50
N ALA A 593 6.98 -23.12 -8.81
CA ALA A 593 7.96 -22.31 -9.53
C ALA A 593 7.55 -20.83 -9.41
N ALA A 594 8.35 -20.05 -8.67
CA ALA A 594 8.17 -18.61 -8.59
C ALA A 594 8.40 -18.06 -9.99
N CYS A 595 7.53 -17.15 -10.41
CA CYS A 595 7.75 -16.45 -11.64
C CYS A 595 7.70 -14.93 -11.42
N GLY A 596 8.80 -14.28 -11.76
CA GLY A 596 9.01 -12.87 -11.47
C GLY A 596 9.96 -12.61 -10.30
N GLY A 597 10.03 -11.35 -9.89
CA GLY A 597 10.86 -10.89 -8.79
C GLY A 597 11.74 -9.69 -9.16
N PHE A 598 12.33 -9.07 -8.15
CA PHE A 598 13.25 -7.95 -8.31
C PHE A 598 14.69 -8.47 -8.32
N ILE A 599 15.41 -8.25 -9.41
CA ILE A 599 16.75 -8.80 -9.62
C ILE A 599 17.75 -7.65 -9.78
N THR A 600 18.71 -7.60 -8.86
CA THR A 600 19.80 -6.61 -8.86
C THR A 600 21.15 -7.16 -9.27
N LYS A 601 21.20 -8.45 -9.65
CA LYS A 601 22.42 -9.08 -10.15
C LYS A 601 22.79 -8.47 -11.51
N LEU A 602 24.08 -8.32 -11.76
CA LEU A 602 24.58 -7.78 -13.04
C LEU A 602 24.41 -8.77 -14.19
N ASN A 603 24.32 -10.07 -13.95
CA ASN A 603 23.99 -11.06 -14.97
C ASN A 603 23.18 -12.20 -14.37
N GLY A 604 22.52 -12.97 -15.23
CA GLY A 604 21.73 -14.13 -14.83
C GLY A 604 20.84 -14.64 -15.94
N SER A 605 19.93 -15.55 -15.57
CA SER A 605 18.91 -16.07 -16.47
C SER A 605 17.54 -16.02 -15.83
N ILE A 606 16.52 -15.77 -16.63
CA ILE A 606 15.10 -15.87 -16.29
C ILE A 606 14.46 -16.98 -17.11
N THR A 607 13.52 -17.70 -16.52
CA THR A 607 12.79 -18.79 -17.18
C THR A 607 11.30 -18.66 -16.91
N SER A 608 10.48 -19.12 -17.86
CA SER A 608 9.06 -19.32 -17.61
C SER A 608 8.85 -20.32 -16.46
N PRO A 609 7.80 -20.14 -15.63
CA PRO A 609 7.48 -21.11 -14.59
C PRO A 609 7.33 -22.51 -15.18
N GLY A 610 7.90 -23.53 -14.54
CA GLY A 610 7.82 -24.92 -15.02
C GLY A 610 8.89 -25.35 -16.04
N TRP A 611 9.69 -24.43 -16.60
CA TRP A 611 10.74 -24.74 -17.57
C TRP A 611 11.69 -25.86 -17.07
N PRO A 612 12.03 -26.88 -17.89
CA PRO A 612 11.77 -27.04 -19.33
C PRO A 612 10.43 -27.72 -19.67
N ARG A 613 9.55 -27.94 -18.68
CA ARG A 613 8.19 -28.43 -18.90
C ARG A 613 7.28 -27.27 -19.30
N GLU A 614 6.05 -27.60 -19.69
CA GLU A 614 5.06 -26.59 -20.06
C GLU A 614 4.73 -25.67 -18.88
N TYR A 615 4.53 -24.38 -19.18
CA TYR A 615 4.19 -23.41 -18.14
C TYR A 615 2.75 -23.59 -17.63
N PRO A 616 2.42 -23.20 -16.39
CA PRO A 616 1.05 -23.31 -15.89
C PRO A 616 0.11 -22.25 -16.50
N PRO A 617 -1.20 -22.53 -16.62
CA PRO A 617 -2.20 -21.55 -17.02
C PRO A 617 -2.46 -20.49 -15.93
N ASN A 618 -3.00 -19.32 -16.32
CA ASN A 618 -3.36 -18.17 -15.48
C ASN A 618 -2.19 -17.59 -14.65
N LYS A 619 -0.97 -17.66 -15.16
CA LYS A 619 0.20 -17.07 -14.49
C LYS A 619 0.43 -15.64 -14.97
N ASN A 620 0.81 -14.77 -14.04
CA ASN A 620 1.22 -13.40 -14.32
C ASN A 620 2.54 -13.12 -13.61
N CYS A 621 3.63 -13.19 -14.38
CA CYS A 621 4.98 -13.18 -13.88
C CYS A 621 5.65 -11.86 -14.25
N ILE A 622 6.20 -11.14 -13.26
CA ILE A 622 6.82 -9.84 -13.50
C ILE A 622 8.25 -9.85 -12.97
N TRP A 623 9.24 -9.80 -13.86
CA TRP A 623 10.64 -9.58 -13.50
C TRP A 623 10.99 -8.11 -13.62
N GLN A 624 11.60 -7.56 -12.58
CA GLN A 624 12.10 -6.19 -12.52
C GLN A 624 13.62 -6.24 -12.34
N LEU A 625 14.35 -5.99 -13.42
CA LEU A 625 15.81 -5.98 -13.41
C LEU A 625 16.27 -4.55 -13.10
N VAL A 626 17.17 -4.39 -12.12
CA VAL A 626 17.78 -3.10 -11.77
C VAL A 626 19.28 -3.26 -11.60
N ALA A 627 20.03 -2.65 -12.51
CA ALA A 627 21.47 -2.53 -12.41
C ALA A 627 21.84 -1.22 -11.68
N PRO A 628 23.09 -1.08 -11.19
CA PRO A 628 23.59 0.20 -10.69
C PRO A 628 23.38 1.32 -11.71
N THR A 629 23.27 2.56 -11.23
CA THR A 629 23.28 3.74 -12.11
C THR A 629 24.51 3.67 -13.01
N GLN A 630 24.38 3.99 -14.29
CA GLN A 630 25.42 3.83 -15.34
C GLN A 630 25.57 2.43 -15.93
N TYR A 631 24.57 1.56 -15.81
CA TYR A 631 24.57 0.27 -16.51
C TYR A 631 23.32 0.18 -17.40
N ARG A 632 23.40 -0.58 -18.50
CA ARG A 632 22.24 -0.97 -19.32
C ARG A 632 22.09 -2.48 -19.33
N ILE A 633 20.85 -2.93 -19.38
CA ILE A 633 20.48 -4.35 -19.26
C ILE A 633 20.10 -4.85 -20.63
N THR A 634 20.78 -5.88 -21.12
CA THR A 634 20.43 -6.58 -22.35
C THR A 634 19.82 -7.94 -22.01
N LEU A 635 18.70 -8.26 -22.63
CA LEU A 635 17.97 -9.51 -22.52
C LEU A 635 18.07 -10.29 -23.83
N LEU A 636 18.48 -11.56 -23.74
CA LEU A 636 18.65 -12.48 -24.85
C LEU A 636 17.82 -13.74 -24.57
N PHE A 637 16.88 -14.08 -25.44
CA PHE A 637 16.19 -15.36 -25.33
C PHE A 637 17.12 -16.47 -25.81
N ASP A 638 17.23 -17.58 -25.08
CA ASP A 638 17.86 -18.82 -25.54
C ASP A 638 16.85 -19.63 -26.34
N VAL A 639 15.66 -19.84 -25.73
CA VAL A 639 14.51 -20.56 -26.28
C VAL A 639 13.23 -19.76 -26.00
N PHE A 640 12.29 -19.77 -26.94
CA PHE A 640 11.02 -19.07 -26.84
C PHE A 640 9.91 -19.83 -27.57
N GLU A 641 8.89 -20.27 -26.83
CA GLU A 641 7.72 -20.97 -27.37
C GLU A 641 6.49 -20.70 -26.46
N THR A 642 5.60 -19.80 -26.88
CA THR A 642 4.35 -19.47 -26.18
C THR A 642 3.14 -19.56 -27.12
N GLU A 643 1.94 -19.71 -26.57
CA GLU A 643 0.70 -19.68 -27.36
C GLU A 643 0.44 -18.26 -27.92
N GLY A 644 0.22 -18.11 -29.22
CA GLY A 644 -0.14 -16.80 -29.79
C GLY A 644 -0.22 -16.76 -31.31
N ASN A 645 -0.81 -15.67 -31.81
CA ASN A 645 -0.88 -15.28 -33.23
C ASN A 645 -0.23 -13.89 -33.41
N ASP A 646 -0.26 -13.30 -34.61
CA ASP A 646 0.40 -12.01 -34.92
C ASP A 646 0.04 -10.83 -34.01
N VAL A 647 -1.05 -10.93 -33.22
CA VAL A 647 -1.54 -9.88 -32.31
C VAL A 647 -1.27 -10.21 -30.83
N CYS A 648 -0.69 -11.38 -30.52
CA CYS A 648 -0.36 -11.83 -29.17
C CYS A 648 -1.50 -11.64 -28.15
N LYS A 649 -2.69 -12.16 -28.50
CA LYS A 649 -3.91 -12.02 -27.69
C LYS A 649 -3.98 -12.99 -26.50
N TYR A 650 -3.40 -14.18 -26.64
CA TYR A 650 -3.40 -15.25 -25.64
C TYR A 650 -2.19 -15.09 -24.70
N ASP A 651 -1.19 -15.96 -24.82
CA ASP A 651 0.00 -15.93 -23.99
C ASP A 651 1.08 -15.03 -24.57
N TYR A 652 1.72 -14.20 -23.74
CA TYR A 652 2.72 -13.27 -24.24
C TYR A 652 3.76 -12.91 -23.21
N VAL A 653 4.92 -12.49 -23.73
CA VAL A 653 6.00 -11.84 -22.99
C VAL A 653 6.09 -10.38 -23.44
N GLU A 654 5.96 -9.46 -22.51
CA GLU A 654 6.05 -8.03 -22.74
C GLU A 654 7.32 -7.47 -22.08
N VAL A 655 8.11 -6.68 -22.81
CA VAL A 655 9.39 -6.13 -22.32
C VAL A 655 9.38 -4.60 -22.38
N ARG A 656 9.75 -3.93 -21.27
CA ARG A 656 9.73 -2.46 -21.14
C ARG A 656 11.01 -1.89 -20.51
N SER A 657 11.38 -0.68 -20.93
CA SER A 657 12.50 0.10 -20.36
C SER A 657 12.06 0.97 -19.18
N GLY A 658 11.72 0.35 -18.06
CA GLY A 658 11.31 1.01 -16.83
C GLY A 658 10.69 0.05 -15.82
N LEU A 659 10.48 0.50 -14.59
CA LEU A 659 9.87 -0.32 -13.53
C LEU A 659 8.34 -0.22 -13.49
N SER A 660 7.75 0.80 -14.11
CA SER A 660 6.29 1.01 -14.20
C SER A 660 5.71 0.37 -15.47
N ALA A 661 4.41 0.06 -15.43
CA ALA A 661 3.65 -0.38 -16.59
C ALA A 661 3.56 0.69 -17.70
N ASP A 662 3.71 1.97 -17.35
CA ASP A 662 3.65 3.09 -18.31
C ASP A 662 4.99 3.37 -19.01
N SER A 663 6.02 2.59 -18.72
CA SER A 663 7.35 2.77 -19.32
C SER A 663 7.38 2.32 -20.79
N LYS A 664 8.38 2.83 -21.54
CA LYS A 664 8.52 2.58 -22.98
C LYS A 664 8.53 1.08 -23.26
N LEU A 665 7.56 0.66 -24.08
CA LEU A 665 7.41 -0.71 -24.56
C LEU A 665 8.44 -0.98 -25.67
N HIS A 666 9.21 -2.06 -25.52
CA HIS A 666 10.07 -2.57 -26.58
C HIS A 666 9.33 -3.51 -27.53
N GLY A 667 8.44 -4.33 -26.97
CA GLY A 667 7.61 -5.23 -27.77
C GLY A 667 6.78 -6.17 -26.90
N LYS A 668 5.77 -6.76 -27.54
CA LYS A 668 4.94 -7.83 -27.01
C LYS A 668 5.14 -9.05 -27.91
N PHE A 669 5.65 -10.13 -27.34
CA PHE A 669 6.13 -11.30 -28.07
C PHE A 669 5.29 -12.52 -27.74
N CYS A 670 5.01 -13.35 -28.73
CA CYS A 670 4.29 -14.61 -28.58
C CYS A 670 4.61 -15.55 -29.75
N GLY A 671 4.19 -16.82 -29.68
CA GLY A 671 4.45 -17.81 -30.71
C GLY A 671 5.79 -18.53 -30.52
N ALA A 672 6.33 -19.09 -31.62
CA ALA A 672 7.59 -19.84 -31.63
C ALA A 672 8.77 -19.06 -32.25
N GLU A 673 8.53 -17.84 -32.74
CA GLU A 673 9.60 -17.00 -33.27
C GLU A 673 10.37 -16.36 -32.12
N LYS A 674 11.69 -16.54 -32.14
CA LYS A 674 12.58 -16.07 -31.09
C LYS A 674 12.82 -14.56 -31.23
N PRO A 675 12.53 -13.73 -30.20
CA PRO A 675 12.80 -12.30 -30.25
C PRO A 675 14.30 -11.99 -30.38
N GLU A 676 14.61 -10.89 -31.08
CA GLU A 676 15.97 -10.33 -31.12
C GLU A 676 16.40 -9.81 -29.73
N ALA A 677 17.70 -9.54 -29.56
CA ALA A 677 18.23 -9.06 -28.29
C ALA A 677 17.68 -7.67 -27.92
N ILE A 678 17.15 -7.52 -26.71
CA ILE A 678 16.48 -6.30 -26.25
C ILE A 678 17.35 -5.61 -25.21
N THR A 679 17.69 -4.34 -25.42
CA THR A 679 18.50 -3.55 -24.47
C THR A 679 17.68 -2.43 -23.83
N SER A 680 17.76 -2.27 -22.51
CA SER A 680 17.05 -1.21 -21.78
C SER A 680 17.61 0.18 -22.08
N GLN A 681 16.74 1.19 -22.03
CA GLN A 681 17.16 2.60 -22.17
C GLN A 681 17.90 3.12 -20.93
N TYR A 682 17.53 2.61 -19.76
CA TYR A 682 18.09 3.00 -18.46
C TYR A 682 18.70 1.78 -17.77
N ASN A 683 19.07 1.94 -16.49
CA ASN A 683 19.54 0.86 -15.63
C ASN A 683 18.43 -0.06 -15.11
N ASN A 684 17.24 -0.02 -15.70
CA ASN A 684 16.12 -0.85 -15.30
C ASN A 684 15.32 -1.40 -16.49
N MET A 685 14.76 -2.58 -16.31
CA MET A 685 13.94 -3.29 -17.29
C MET A 685 12.83 -4.07 -16.59
N ARG A 686 11.61 -4.06 -17.15
CA ARG A 686 10.48 -4.86 -16.68
C ARG A 686 10.08 -5.85 -17.76
N ILE A 687 10.02 -7.13 -17.38
CA ILE A 687 9.57 -8.24 -18.23
C ILE A 687 8.29 -8.80 -17.61
N GLU A 688 7.20 -8.84 -18.36
CA GLU A 688 5.92 -9.39 -17.92
C GLU A 688 5.52 -10.57 -18.79
N PHE A 689 5.35 -11.75 -18.20
CA PHE A 689 4.80 -12.92 -18.86
C PHE A 689 3.39 -13.19 -18.35
N LYS A 690 2.44 -13.33 -19.27
CA LYS A 690 1.05 -13.69 -18.94
C LYS A 690 0.63 -14.92 -19.71
N SER A 691 0.04 -15.89 -19.00
CA SER A 691 -0.66 -17.02 -19.57
C SER A 691 -2.15 -16.97 -19.27
N ASP A 692 -2.98 -17.41 -20.20
CA ASP A 692 -4.43 -17.53 -20.02
C ASP A 692 -4.84 -18.88 -19.42
N ASN A 693 -6.14 -19.20 -19.38
CA ASN A 693 -6.63 -20.45 -18.80
C ASN A 693 -6.54 -21.66 -19.74
N THR A 694 -5.97 -21.49 -20.92
CA THR A 694 -5.89 -22.48 -22.00
C THR A 694 -4.43 -22.87 -22.32
N VAL A 695 -4.09 -23.07 -23.60
CA VAL A 695 -3.03 -23.97 -24.05
C VAL A 695 -1.65 -23.56 -23.53
N SER A 696 -1.00 -24.47 -22.82
CA SER A 696 0.36 -24.25 -22.37
C SER A 696 1.39 -24.80 -23.36
N LYS A 697 2.54 -24.12 -23.48
CA LYS A 697 3.70 -24.52 -24.29
C LYS A 697 4.94 -24.61 -23.42
N LYS A 698 6.10 -24.97 -23.99
CA LYS A 698 7.37 -25.08 -23.24
C LYS A 698 7.79 -23.78 -22.56
N GLY A 699 7.37 -22.63 -23.06
CA GLY A 699 7.71 -21.31 -22.51
C GLY A 699 9.05 -20.81 -23.00
N PHE A 700 9.81 -20.15 -22.13
CA PHE A 700 11.05 -19.50 -22.54
C PHE A 700 12.15 -19.61 -21.48
N LYS A 701 13.39 -19.53 -21.97
CA LYS A 701 14.59 -19.29 -21.16
C LYS A 701 15.30 -18.10 -21.77
N ALA A 702 15.59 -17.09 -20.98
CA ALA A 702 16.33 -15.91 -21.40
C ALA A 702 17.49 -15.62 -20.45
N GLN A 703 18.58 -15.11 -20.98
CA GLN A 703 19.74 -14.63 -20.24
C GLN A 703 19.73 -13.11 -20.26
N PHE A 704 20.06 -12.50 -19.13
CA PHE A 704 20.25 -11.06 -19.05
C PHE A 704 21.65 -10.75 -18.53
N PHE A 705 22.20 -9.65 -19.02
CA PHE A 705 23.45 -9.11 -18.53
C PHE A 705 23.39 -7.59 -18.55
N SER A 706 24.07 -7.00 -17.58
CA SER A 706 24.13 -5.58 -17.33
C SER A 706 25.55 -5.16 -17.65
N ASP A 707 25.67 -4.31 -18.65
CA ASP A 707 26.94 -3.78 -19.09
C ASP A 707 27.07 -2.33 -18.61
N LYS A 708 28.27 -1.93 -18.21
CA LYS A 708 28.50 -0.58 -17.73
C LYS A 708 28.34 0.34 -18.94
N ASP A 709 27.38 1.25 -18.86
CA ASP A 709 27.14 2.32 -19.83
C ASP A 709 28.23 3.39 -19.65
N GLU A 710 29.43 3.14 -20.18
CA GLU A 710 30.53 4.09 -20.10
C GLU A 710 30.21 5.43 -20.76
N CYS A 711 29.19 5.47 -21.62
CA CYS A 711 28.66 6.67 -22.28
C CYS A 711 27.85 7.59 -21.33
N SER A 712 27.42 7.09 -20.18
CA SER A 712 26.53 7.82 -19.27
C SER A 712 27.19 8.95 -18.45
N LYS A 713 28.52 9.02 -18.41
CA LYS A 713 29.29 10.15 -17.86
C LYS A 713 30.17 10.75 -18.96
N GLU A 714 30.01 12.04 -19.22
CA GLU A 714 30.82 12.79 -20.21
C GLU A 714 30.93 12.08 -21.57
N ASN A 715 29.88 11.36 -21.99
CA ASN A 715 29.85 10.61 -23.26
C ASN A 715 31.01 9.60 -23.39
N GLY A 716 31.47 9.03 -22.28
CA GLY A 716 32.65 8.14 -22.22
C GLY A 716 33.99 8.85 -22.48
N GLY A 717 34.02 10.18 -22.39
CA GLY A 717 35.17 10.99 -22.82
C GLY A 717 35.21 11.22 -24.34
N CYS A 718 34.10 10.99 -25.05
CA CYS A 718 34.01 11.06 -26.50
C CYS A 718 33.34 12.35 -26.96
N GLN A 719 33.76 12.88 -28.11
CA GLN A 719 33.14 14.08 -28.71
C GLN A 719 31.86 13.75 -29.53
N HIS A 720 31.62 12.47 -29.86
CA HIS A 720 30.50 11.95 -30.66
C HIS A 720 29.72 10.84 -29.93
N GLU A 721 28.46 10.54 -30.34
CA GLU A 721 27.53 9.64 -29.64
C GLU A 721 28.17 8.27 -29.31
N CYS A 722 28.42 8.07 -28.02
CA CYS A 722 28.98 6.84 -27.49
C CYS A 722 27.88 5.75 -27.47
N VAL A 723 28.15 4.59 -28.08
CA VAL A 723 27.26 3.42 -28.06
C VAL A 723 27.92 2.33 -27.26
N ASN A 724 27.28 1.98 -26.15
CA ASN A 724 27.74 0.92 -25.28
C ASN A 724 27.62 -0.44 -25.97
N THR A 725 28.72 -1.18 -26.05
CA THR A 725 28.77 -2.55 -26.60
C THR A 725 29.24 -3.53 -25.54
N PHE A 726 28.94 -4.81 -25.68
CA PHE A 726 29.24 -5.83 -24.65
C PHE A 726 30.70 -5.78 -24.14
N GLY A 727 30.89 -5.32 -22.90
CA GLY A 727 32.19 -5.26 -22.22
C GLY A 727 33.13 -4.14 -22.71
N SER A 728 32.63 -3.21 -23.54
CA SER A 728 33.35 -1.99 -23.96
C SER A 728 32.39 -0.98 -24.57
N TYR A 729 32.60 0.32 -24.39
CA TYR A 729 31.94 1.30 -25.25
C TYR A 729 32.65 1.42 -26.59
N SER A 730 31.87 1.44 -27.67
CA SER A 730 32.34 1.96 -28.93
C SER A 730 32.01 3.44 -28.97
N ILE A 731 32.98 4.28 -29.33
CA ILE A 731 32.62 5.50 -30.03
C ILE A 731 31.88 4.99 -31.24
N SER A 732 30.61 5.35 -31.44
CA SER A 732 29.93 4.94 -32.66
C SER A 732 30.87 5.23 -33.83
N PRO A 733 31.38 4.22 -34.57
CA PRO A 733 31.35 4.41 -36.00
C PRO A 733 29.86 4.62 -36.26
N LEU A 734 29.48 5.58 -37.10
CA LEU A 734 28.12 5.58 -37.65
C LEU A 734 27.76 4.13 -38.09
N ILE A 735 27.12 3.34 -37.22
CA ILE A 735 26.00 2.46 -37.54
C ILE A 735 24.78 3.16 -36.99
N CYS A 736 24.70 4.44 -37.32
CA CYS A 736 23.54 4.87 -38.04
C CYS A 736 23.36 3.97 -39.28
N ASN A 737 22.36 3.08 -39.26
CA ASN A 737 21.45 3.07 -40.42
C ASN A 737 20.70 4.41 -40.41
N SER A 738 21.46 5.50 -40.59
CA SER A 738 20.96 6.82 -40.93
C SER A 738 21.59 7.09 -42.27
N HIS A 739 20.73 7.24 -43.25
CA HIS A 739 21.04 7.64 -44.60
C HIS A 739 21.53 9.11 -44.57
N TYR A 740 22.71 9.37 -43.97
CA TYR A 740 23.30 10.71 -44.00
C TYR A 740 23.88 10.94 -45.38
N VAL A 741 23.18 11.80 -46.13
CA VAL A 741 23.53 12.24 -47.49
C VAL A 741 24.81 13.06 -47.53
N SER A 742 25.25 13.61 -46.39
CA SER A 742 26.56 14.24 -46.25
C SER A 742 26.98 14.28 -44.77
N GLY A 743 28.29 14.41 -44.52
CA GLY A 743 28.81 14.58 -43.17
C GLY A 743 30.33 14.80 -43.13
N ILE A 744 30.87 15.02 -41.94
CA ILE A 744 32.31 15.26 -41.71
C ILE A 744 32.89 14.08 -40.93
N ILE A 745 34.09 13.65 -41.30
CA ILE A 745 34.86 12.56 -40.71
C ILE A 745 36.17 13.16 -40.19
N THR A 746 36.44 12.99 -38.92
CA THR A 746 37.66 13.50 -38.29
C THR A 746 38.49 12.38 -37.69
N SER A 747 39.80 12.60 -37.62
CA SER A 747 40.69 11.77 -36.80
C SER A 747 40.34 11.93 -35.31
N PRO A 748 40.62 10.91 -34.48
CA PRO A 748 40.42 11.02 -33.04
C PRO A 748 41.17 12.24 -32.48
N ASN A 749 40.52 12.97 -31.57
CA ASN A 749 41.00 14.22 -30.94
C ASN A 749 41.12 15.45 -31.85
N TRP A 750 40.70 15.40 -33.12
CA TRP A 750 40.78 16.57 -34.01
C TRP A 750 40.14 17.84 -33.37
N PRO A 751 40.81 19.02 -33.41
CA PRO A 751 42.07 19.33 -34.10
C PRO A 751 43.35 19.08 -33.29
N ASP A 752 43.24 18.54 -32.08
CA ASP A 752 44.36 18.10 -31.26
C ASP A 752 44.98 16.80 -31.79
N LYS A 753 46.15 16.44 -31.25
CA LYS A 753 46.90 15.29 -31.74
C LYS A 753 46.15 13.98 -31.53
N TYR A 754 46.08 13.15 -32.57
CA TYR A 754 45.47 11.83 -32.48
C TYR A 754 46.26 10.90 -31.53
N PRO A 755 45.66 9.88 -30.91
CA PRO A 755 46.36 8.99 -29.97
C PRO A 755 47.24 7.95 -30.69
N SER A 756 48.33 7.51 -30.06
CA SER A 756 49.17 6.40 -30.53
C SER A 756 48.43 5.04 -30.47
N LYS A 757 48.83 4.08 -31.33
CA LYS A 757 48.33 2.68 -31.36
C LYS A 757 46.82 2.57 -31.55
N LYS A 758 46.24 3.45 -32.35
CA LYS A 758 44.80 3.42 -32.67
C LYS A 758 44.57 2.93 -34.09
N ALA A 759 43.61 2.02 -34.21
CA ALA A 759 43.00 1.65 -35.47
C ALA A 759 41.54 2.07 -35.43
N CYS A 760 41.16 3.02 -36.29
CA CYS A 760 39.79 3.50 -36.41
C CYS A 760 39.24 3.11 -37.77
N THR A 761 37.97 2.75 -37.84
CA THR A 761 37.32 2.36 -39.09
C THR A 761 35.98 3.03 -39.25
N TRP A 762 35.68 3.52 -40.44
CA TRP A 762 34.39 4.10 -40.80
C TRP A 762 33.80 3.30 -41.95
N ALA A 763 32.58 2.81 -41.78
CA ALA A 763 31.83 2.13 -42.83
C ALA A 763 30.69 3.05 -43.28
N LEU A 764 30.90 3.75 -44.39
CA LEU A 764 29.90 4.66 -44.95
C LEU A 764 28.97 3.86 -45.87
N THR A 765 27.66 4.05 -45.69
CA THR A 765 26.64 3.50 -46.58
C THR A 765 25.67 4.61 -46.96
N THR A 766 25.40 4.76 -48.25
CA THR A 766 24.40 5.69 -48.78
C THR A 766 23.22 4.93 -49.40
N THR A 767 22.20 5.66 -49.85
CA THR A 767 21.04 5.08 -50.54
C THR A 767 21.47 4.20 -51.71
N PRO A 768 20.81 3.04 -51.89
CA PRO A 768 21.03 2.21 -53.07
C PRO A 768 20.92 3.03 -54.37
N GLY A 769 21.87 2.80 -55.29
CA GLY A 769 21.96 3.56 -56.55
C GLY A 769 22.77 4.85 -56.49
N HIS A 770 23.21 5.30 -55.31
CA HIS A 770 24.08 6.47 -55.14
C HIS A 770 25.51 6.05 -54.78
N ARG A 771 26.46 6.96 -55.01
CA ARG A 771 27.89 6.79 -54.71
C ARG A 771 28.30 7.75 -53.60
N ILE A 772 29.42 7.47 -52.95
CA ILE A 772 29.95 8.24 -51.83
C ILE A 772 31.22 8.93 -52.31
N LYS A 773 31.23 10.26 -52.26
CA LYS A 773 32.41 11.07 -52.53
C LYS A 773 32.99 11.58 -51.22
N ILE A 774 34.30 11.45 -51.06
CA ILE A 774 35.06 11.98 -49.94
C ILE A 774 36.05 13.02 -50.44
N ALA A 775 36.06 14.18 -49.80
CA ALA A 775 37.04 15.23 -50.00
C ALA A 775 37.73 15.56 -48.67
N PHE A 776 39.06 15.59 -48.66
CA PHE A 776 39.83 15.97 -47.48
C PHE A 776 39.93 17.49 -47.37
N ASN A 777 39.38 18.03 -46.28
CA ASN A 777 39.52 19.45 -45.94
C ASN A 777 40.92 19.72 -45.43
N GLU A 778 41.43 18.89 -44.53
CA GLU A 778 42.78 18.98 -43.97
C GLU A 778 43.36 17.58 -43.68
N ILE A 779 44.67 17.43 -43.85
CA ILE A 779 45.41 16.19 -43.55
C ILE A 779 46.80 16.58 -43.04
N ASP A 780 47.15 16.09 -41.85
CA ASP A 780 48.44 16.25 -41.18
C ASP A 780 48.71 14.97 -40.38
N MET A 781 49.39 14.03 -41.03
CA MET A 781 49.82 12.75 -40.46
C MET A 781 51.34 12.59 -40.56
N GLU A 782 51.90 11.61 -39.84
CA GLU A 782 53.30 11.25 -40.01
C GLU A 782 53.62 10.92 -41.48
N ALA A 783 54.70 11.50 -42.00
CA ALA A 783 55.09 11.33 -43.39
C ALA A 783 56.05 10.15 -43.52
N HIS A 784 55.76 9.22 -44.43
CA HIS A 784 56.64 8.12 -44.81
C HIS A 784 56.52 7.85 -46.31
N LEU A 785 57.60 7.41 -46.96
CA LEU A 785 57.65 7.20 -48.42
C LEU A 785 56.55 6.25 -48.93
N GLU A 786 56.22 5.22 -48.14
CA GLU A 786 55.18 4.23 -48.44
C GLU A 786 53.98 4.29 -47.47
N CYS A 787 53.87 5.35 -46.65
CA CYS A 787 52.83 5.48 -45.63
C CYS A 787 52.72 4.24 -44.72
N ALA A 788 53.86 3.76 -44.21
CA ALA A 788 53.95 2.52 -43.42
C ALA A 788 53.69 2.74 -41.92
N TYR A 789 53.88 3.97 -41.44
CA TYR A 789 53.55 4.38 -40.08
C TYR A 789 52.07 4.80 -40.03
N ASP A 790 51.78 6.04 -39.63
CA ASP A 790 50.43 6.56 -39.55
C ASP A 790 49.83 6.83 -40.95
N HIS A 791 48.69 6.21 -41.25
CA HIS A 791 48.05 6.35 -42.56
C HIS A 791 46.54 6.15 -42.51
N ILE A 792 45.87 6.64 -43.56
CA ILE A 792 44.48 6.37 -43.85
C ILE A 792 44.36 5.60 -45.17
N GLU A 793 43.59 4.52 -45.16
CA GLU A 793 43.34 3.67 -46.32
C GLU A 793 41.83 3.62 -46.60
N ILE A 794 41.46 3.81 -47.87
CA ILE A 794 40.08 3.87 -48.31
C ILE A 794 39.81 2.70 -49.26
N TYR A 795 38.69 2.02 -49.08
CA TYR A 795 38.29 0.82 -49.79
C TYR A 795 36.91 0.97 -50.42
N ASP A 796 36.76 0.51 -51.67
CA ASP A 796 35.54 0.57 -52.47
C ASP A 796 34.59 -0.60 -52.16
N GLY A 797 34.05 -0.63 -50.93
CA GLY A 797 33.13 -1.68 -50.51
C GLY A 797 32.79 -1.65 -49.03
N ARG A 798 32.33 -2.80 -48.51
CA ARG A 798 31.80 -2.91 -47.13
C ARG A 798 32.89 -3.04 -46.07
N ASP A 799 34.05 -3.55 -46.44
CA ASP A 799 35.11 -3.91 -45.50
C ASP A 799 36.50 -3.73 -46.13
N GLY A 800 37.54 -3.98 -45.33
CA GLY A 800 38.94 -3.91 -45.77
C GLY A 800 39.39 -5.04 -46.69
N LYS A 801 38.48 -5.89 -47.20
CA LYS A 801 38.78 -6.87 -48.27
C LYS A 801 38.41 -6.35 -49.65
N ALA A 802 37.68 -5.23 -49.72
CA ALA A 802 37.32 -4.58 -50.97
C ALA A 802 38.55 -3.92 -51.66
N PRO A 803 38.46 -3.57 -52.96
CA PRO A 803 39.56 -2.90 -53.66
C PRO A 803 39.95 -1.58 -52.98
N SER A 804 41.23 -1.38 -52.68
CA SER A 804 41.73 -0.14 -52.08
C SER A 804 41.73 0.99 -53.12
N LEU A 805 41.03 2.08 -52.83
CA LEU A 805 41.04 3.33 -53.63
C LEU A 805 42.28 4.18 -53.37
N GLY A 806 42.98 3.95 -52.25
CA GLY A 806 44.28 4.56 -51.98
C GLY A 806 44.66 4.56 -50.52
N ARG A 807 45.96 4.71 -50.26
CA ARG A 807 46.57 4.91 -48.94
C ARG A 807 47.24 6.28 -48.89
N PHE A 808 46.96 7.04 -47.83
CA PHE A 808 47.39 8.43 -47.70
C PHE A 808 48.05 8.69 -46.33
N CYS A 809 49.08 9.52 -46.32
CA CYS A 809 49.82 9.98 -45.12
C CYS A 809 50.49 11.34 -45.40
N GLY A 810 51.16 11.92 -44.40
CA GLY A 810 51.79 13.24 -44.52
C GLY A 810 50.80 14.41 -44.54
N THR A 811 51.22 15.53 -45.12
CA THR A 811 50.45 16.79 -45.17
C THR A 811 49.83 17.10 -46.54
N LYS A 812 50.05 16.24 -47.54
CA LYS A 812 49.56 16.46 -48.90
C LYS A 812 48.12 15.99 -49.03
N LYS A 813 47.21 16.92 -49.31
CA LYS A 813 45.78 16.64 -49.53
C LYS A 813 45.57 15.78 -50.80
N PRO A 814 44.87 14.64 -50.71
CA PRO A 814 44.50 13.84 -51.88
C PRO A 814 43.36 14.51 -52.67
N GLN A 815 43.24 14.15 -53.95
CA GLN A 815 42.09 14.52 -54.78
C GLN A 815 40.80 13.87 -54.24
N PRO A 816 39.61 14.45 -54.45
CA PRO A 816 38.36 13.84 -54.02
C PRO A 816 38.16 12.43 -54.60
N ILE A 817 37.75 11.49 -53.75
CA ILE A 817 37.63 10.06 -54.06
C ILE A 817 36.15 9.71 -54.09
N THR A 818 35.67 9.10 -55.19
CA THR A 818 34.28 8.66 -55.33
C THR A 818 34.22 7.14 -55.43
N SER A 819 33.37 6.49 -54.62
CA SER A 819 33.13 5.05 -54.65
C SER A 819 32.43 4.61 -55.94
N SER A 820 32.53 3.33 -56.31
CA SER A 820 31.77 2.79 -57.45
C SER A 820 30.32 2.43 -57.11
N GLY A 821 30.04 2.14 -55.83
CA GLY A 821 28.72 1.80 -55.32
C GLY A 821 28.33 2.56 -54.06
N ASN A 822 27.30 2.10 -53.37
CA ASN A 822 26.70 2.79 -52.22
C ASN A 822 27.38 2.50 -50.88
N LYS A 823 28.57 1.88 -50.88
CA LYS A 823 29.32 1.50 -49.68
C LYS A 823 30.79 1.89 -49.84
N LEU A 824 31.36 2.44 -48.79
CA LEU A 824 32.76 2.85 -48.75
C LEU A 824 33.32 2.58 -47.36
N PHE A 825 34.49 1.94 -47.27
CA PHE A 825 35.10 1.57 -46.00
C PHE A 825 36.44 2.31 -45.85
N ILE A 826 36.64 2.95 -44.70
CA ILE A 826 37.83 3.75 -44.41
C ILE A 826 38.49 3.18 -43.17
N ARG A 827 39.82 3.13 -43.17
CA ARG A 827 40.62 2.67 -42.04
C ARG A 827 41.76 3.63 -41.78
N PHE A 828 41.80 4.18 -40.57
CA PHE A 828 42.93 4.94 -40.04
C PHE A 828 43.76 4.06 -39.11
N PHE A 829 45.08 4.15 -39.23
CA PHE A 829 46.04 3.43 -38.39
C PHE A 829 47.08 4.41 -37.86
N SER A 830 47.42 4.28 -36.57
CA SER A 830 48.50 5.02 -35.92
C SER A 830 49.41 4.06 -35.14
N ASP A 831 50.71 4.32 -35.20
CA ASP A 831 51.75 3.50 -34.58
C ASP A 831 52.08 3.97 -33.14
N ASN A 832 53.21 3.51 -32.59
CA ASN A 832 53.59 3.81 -31.20
C ASN A 832 54.19 5.22 -30.99
N SER A 833 54.44 5.99 -32.04
CA SER A 833 55.17 7.26 -31.98
C SER A 833 54.60 8.31 -32.94
N VAL A 834 55.06 9.56 -32.80
CA VAL A 834 54.80 10.69 -33.72
C VAL A 834 53.32 10.96 -34.05
N GLN A 835 52.60 11.55 -33.09
CA GLN A 835 51.22 11.99 -33.32
C GLN A 835 51.17 13.42 -33.88
N LYS A 836 50.38 13.62 -34.93
CA LYS A 836 50.09 14.91 -35.59
C LYS A 836 48.63 15.29 -35.38
N LYS A 837 48.17 16.40 -35.97
CA LYS A 837 46.77 16.86 -35.81
C LYS A 837 45.76 15.86 -36.36
N GLY A 838 46.12 15.12 -37.42
CA GLY A 838 45.28 14.11 -38.05
C GLY A 838 44.56 14.64 -39.27
N PHE A 839 43.27 14.36 -39.44
CA PHE A 839 42.56 14.73 -40.67
C PHE A 839 41.11 15.15 -40.41
N GLU A 840 40.59 15.97 -41.32
CA GLU A 840 39.17 16.27 -41.47
C GLU A 840 38.79 16.06 -42.94
N ALA A 841 37.77 15.24 -43.19
CA ALA A 841 37.26 14.95 -44.51
C ALA A 841 35.74 15.04 -44.55
N SER A 842 35.19 15.74 -45.55
CA SER A 842 33.75 15.75 -45.82
C SER A 842 33.39 14.61 -46.75
N HIS A 843 32.29 13.91 -46.47
CA HIS A 843 31.68 12.95 -47.37
C HIS A 843 30.31 13.46 -47.85
N THR A 844 29.97 13.18 -49.10
CA THR A 844 28.69 13.54 -49.73
C THR A 844 28.22 12.40 -50.62
N ALA A 845 26.92 12.14 -50.64
CA ALA A 845 26.31 11.23 -51.59
C ALA A 845 26.19 11.92 -52.96
N GLU A 846 26.78 11.33 -53.99
CA GLU A 846 26.62 11.74 -55.38
C GLU A 846 25.68 10.76 -56.10
N CYS A 847 24.76 11.30 -56.89
CA CYS A 847 23.88 10.50 -57.72
C CYS A 847 24.62 9.96 -58.97
N GLY A 848 24.02 8.95 -59.59
CA GLY A 848 24.57 8.29 -60.77
C GLY A 848 25.60 7.19 -60.46
N GLY A 849 25.89 6.37 -61.47
CA GLY A 849 26.80 5.22 -61.35
C GLY A 849 26.43 4.08 -62.30
N ARG A 850 27.21 2.98 -62.24
CA ARG A 850 26.92 1.75 -62.98
C ARG A 850 26.32 0.71 -62.03
N LEU A 851 25.13 0.23 -62.36
CA LEU A 851 24.36 -0.71 -61.56
C LEU A 851 24.20 -2.03 -62.32
N LYS A 852 24.28 -3.15 -61.61
CA LYS A 852 24.06 -4.48 -62.19
C LYS A 852 22.65 -4.97 -61.85
N ALA A 853 21.85 -5.23 -62.87
CA ALA A 853 20.56 -5.91 -62.74
C ALA A 853 20.79 -7.40 -62.49
N GLU A 854 20.08 -7.94 -61.50
CA GLU A 854 20.09 -9.37 -61.14
C GLU A 854 18.65 -9.88 -61.14
N VAL A 855 18.46 -11.20 -61.09
CA VAL A 855 17.13 -11.82 -60.97
C VAL A 855 16.39 -11.34 -59.71
N LYS A 856 17.14 -10.97 -58.67
CA LYS A 856 16.58 -10.33 -57.48
C LYS A 856 16.37 -8.85 -57.75
N THR A 857 15.13 -8.41 -57.61
CA THR A 857 14.74 -7.00 -57.73
C THR A 857 15.51 -6.11 -56.75
N LYS A 858 16.04 -4.98 -57.24
CA LYS A 858 16.78 -3.98 -56.47
C LYS A 858 16.12 -2.61 -56.59
N ASP A 859 16.33 -1.75 -55.60
CA ASP A 859 15.76 -0.41 -55.53
C ASP A 859 16.75 0.66 -56.02
N LEU A 860 16.21 1.65 -56.72
CA LEU A 860 16.88 2.87 -57.17
C LEU A 860 16.00 4.08 -56.82
N PHE A 861 16.62 5.10 -56.24
CA PHE A 861 15.96 6.33 -55.86
C PHE A 861 16.51 7.51 -56.67
N SER A 862 15.67 8.52 -56.90
CA SER A 862 16.03 9.75 -57.61
C SER A 862 17.13 10.57 -56.93
N HIS A 863 17.14 10.58 -55.60
CA HIS A 863 18.09 11.32 -54.78
C HIS A 863 18.29 10.61 -53.44
N ALA A 864 19.32 10.98 -52.69
CA ALA A 864 19.71 10.26 -51.48
C ALA A 864 18.85 10.54 -50.24
N GLN A 865 18.01 11.58 -50.25
CA GLN A 865 17.06 11.90 -49.17
C GLN A 865 15.62 11.50 -49.51
N PHE A 866 15.44 10.62 -50.50
CA PHE A 866 14.11 10.23 -50.98
C PHE A 866 13.27 9.62 -49.85
N GLY A 867 12.12 10.24 -49.57
CA GLY A 867 11.20 9.86 -48.50
C GLY A 867 11.16 10.88 -47.35
N ASP A 868 12.28 11.55 -47.07
CA ASP A 868 12.39 12.57 -46.03
C ASP A 868 12.30 13.99 -46.60
N ASN A 869 12.83 14.21 -47.81
CA ASN A 869 12.84 15.50 -48.51
C ASN A 869 12.49 15.35 -50.00
N ASN A 870 12.29 16.49 -50.67
CA ASN A 870 12.18 16.60 -52.12
C ASN A 870 13.57 16.55 -52.79
N TYR A 871 13.64 16.21 -54.08
CA TYR A 871 14.93 16.12 -54.79
C TYR A 871 15.67 17.47 -54.81
N PRO A 872 17.01 17.50 -54.83
CA PRO A 872 17.76 18.75 -54.89
C PRO A 872 17.63 19.42 -56.27
N GLY A 873 17.60 20.75 -56.28
CA GLY A 873 17.68 21.55 -57.51
C GLY A 873 19.04 21.42 -58.22
N ALA A 874 19.08 21.73 -59.51
CA ALA A 874 20.26 21.62 -60.39
C ALA A 874 20.95 20.25 -60.38
N SER A 875 20.19 19.18 -60.16
CA SER A 875 20.71 17.81 -60.17
C SER A 875 20.87 17.31 -61.60
N ASP A 876 22.02 16.70 -61.91
CA ASP A 876 22.30 16.04 -63.20
C ASP A 876 22.79 14.62 -62.95
N CYS A 877 21.84 13.69 -62.84
CA CYS A 877 22.11 12.32 -62.44
C CYS A 877 22.01 11.37 -63.62
N GLN A 878 22.99 10.47 -63.77
CA GLN A 878 22.99 9.44 -64.81
C GLN A 878 23.31 8.07 -64.22
N TRP A 879 22.38 7.13 -64.37
CA TRP A 879 22.55 5.73 -63.99
C TRP A 879 22.57 4.85 -65.24
N VAL A 880 23.51 3.90 -65.27
CA VAL A 880 23.56 2.87 -66.30
C VAL A 880 23.29 1.53 -65.64
N ILE A 881 22.17 0.90 -65.97
CA ILE A 881 21.77 -0.40 -65.43
C ILE A 881 22.06 -1.44 -66.51
N SER A 882 22.93 -2.41 -66.23
CA SER A 882 23.29 -3.49 -67.14
C SER A 882 22.91 -4.85 -66.58
N ALA A 883 22.25 -5.68 -67.40
CA ALA A 883 21.95 -7.09 -67.13
C ALA A 883 23.05 -8.01 -67.71
N GLU A 884 22.98 -9.30 -67.39
CA GLU A 884 23.85 -10.29 -68.03
C GLU A 884 23.42 -10.55 -69.47
N LYS A 885 24.37 -10.94 -70.34
CA LYS A 885 24.07 -11.21 -71.76
C LYS A 885 22.93 -12.22 -71.91
N GLY A 886 21.89 -11.85 -72.66
CA GLY A 886 20.69 -12.68 -72.85
C GLY A 886 19.53 -12.36 -71.90
N TYR A 887 19.68 -11.34 -71.05
CA TYR A 887 18.64 -10.80 -70.19
C TYR A 887 18.44 -9.30 -70.47
N GLY A 888 17.19 -8.85 -70.37
CA GLY A 888 16.79 -7.45 -70.35
C GLY A 888 16.71 -6.90 -68.93
N VAL A 889 16.48 -5.59 -68.84
CA VAL A 889 16.23 -4.82 -67.63
C VAL A 889 14.77 -4.41 -67.63
N GLU A 890 14.06 -4.77 -66.59
CA GLU A 890 12.69 -4.33 -66.32
C GLU A 890 12.72 -3.26 -65.24
N LEU A 891 12.03 -2.13 -65.48
CA LEU A 891 11.85 -1.03 -64.53
C LEU A 891 10.40 -0.94 -64.08
N ILE A 892 10.20 -1.00 -62.76
CA ILE A 892 8.90 -0.96 -62.09
C ILE A 892 8.87 0.28 -61.21
N PHE A 893 8.07 1.28 -61.59
CA PHE A 893 7.93 2.54 -60.84
C PHE A 893 7.00 2.34 -59.65
N GLN A 894 7.51 2.59 -58.44
CA GLN A 894 6.72 2.57 -57.20
C GLN A 894 6.19 3.96 -56.85
N THR A 895 6.97 4.99 -57.15
CA THR A 895 6.59 6.40 -56.94
C THR A 895 7.24 7.24 -58.03
N PHE A 896 6.49 8.20 -58.56
CA PHE A 896 6.98 9.12 -59.58
C PHE A 896 6.24 10.46 -59.42
N GLU A 897 6.96 11.45 -58.90
CA GLU A 897 6.47 12.81 -58.66
C GLU A 897 7.59 13.79 -59.00
N ILE A 898 7.61 14.24 -60.25
CA ILE A 898 8.51 15.27 -60.77
C ILE A 898 7.66 16.51 -61.08
N GLU A 899 8.25 17.70 -61.11
CA GLU A 899 7.53 18.92 -61.52
C GLU A 899 6.72 18.69 -62.80
N GLU A 900 5.46 19.14 -62.80
CA GLU A 900 4.55 18.97 -63.93
C GLU A 900 4.61 20.19 -64.84
N GLU A 901 4.95 19.97 -66.10
CA GLU A 901 5.02 20.99 -67.14
C GLU A 901 4.58 20.38 -68.47
N ALA A 902 3.96 21.17 -69.35
CA ALA A 902 3.32 20.67 -70.57
C ALA A 902 4.31 19.98 -71.54
N ASP A 903 5.56 20.43 -71.58
CA ASP A 903 6.62 19.92 -72.45
C ASP A 903 7.75 19.19 -71.69
N CYS A 904 7.60 18.99 -70.37
CA CYS A 904 8.65 18.49 -69.47
C CYS A 904 10.00 19.22 -69.66
N GLY A 905 9.95 20.55 -69.68
CA GLY A 905 11.11 21.43 -69.92
C GLY A 905 11.94 21.79 -68.68
N TYR A 906 11.32 21.78 -67.50
CA TYR A 906 11.97 22.10 -66.21
C TYR A 906 12.65 20.85 -65.64
N ASP A 907 11.95 20.11 -64.78
CA ASP A 907 12.42 18.84 -64.23
C ASP A 907 11.93 17.64 -65.05
N TYR A 908 12.83 16.73 -65.40
CA TYR A 908 12.47 15.56 -66.20
C TYR A 908 13.38 14.35 -65.99
N MET A 909 12.81 13.17 -66.27
CA MET A 909 13.53 11.91 -66.38
C MET A 909 13.49 11.41 -67.83
N GLU A 910 14.66 11.08 -68.38
CA GLU A 910 14.83 10.46 -69.69
C GLU A 910 15.35 9.04 -69.56
N LEU A 911 14.78 8.15 -70.39
CA LEU A 911 15.18 6.76 -70.48
C LEU A 911 15.71 6.44 -71.88
N PHE A 912 16.85 5.75 -71.94
CA PHE A 912 17.47 5.30 -73.19
C PHE A 912 17.71 3.78 -73.12
N ASP A 913 17.36 3.07 -74.19
CA ASP A 913 17.52 1.63 -74.32
C ASP A 913 18.91 1.28 -74.89
N GLY A 914 19.90 1.22 -74.00
CA GLY A 914 21.28 0.90 -74.33
C GLY A 914 22.26 1.34 -73.23
N ALA A 915 23.55 1.35 -73.57
CA ALA A 915 24.64 1.61 -72.60
C ALA A 915 24.98 3.11 -72.45
N ASP A 916 24.45 3.98 -73.30
CA ASP A 916 24.70 5.42 -73.30
C ASP A 916 23.48 6.24 -73.75
N THR A 917 23.60 7.57 -73.64
CA THR A 917 22.55 8.52 -74.04
C THR A 917 22.41 8.72 -75.55
N LYS A 918 23.24 8.04 -76.37
CA LYS A 918 23.11 8.03 -77.83
C LYS A 918 22.17 6.92 -78.31
N SER A 919 21.81 6.01 -77.41
CA SER A 919 20.92 4.88 -77.67
C SER A 919 19.46 5.35 -77.83
N PRO A 920 18.56 4.56 -78.43
CA PRO A 920 17.17 4.97 -78.67
C PRO A 920 16.46 5.43 -77.39
N ARG A 921 15.87 6.63 -77.43
CA ARG A 921 15.14 7.19 -76.28
C ARG A 921 13.76 6.55 -76.16
N LEU A 922 13.51 5.90 -75.02
CA LEU A 922 12.23 5.26 -74.70
C LEU A 922 11.16 6.29 -74.35
N GLY A 923 11.55 7.38 -73.68
CA GLY A 923 10.65 8.48 -73.35
C GLY A 923 11.30 9.56 -72.48
N ARG A 924 10.60 10.69 -72.36
CA ARG A 924 10.84 11.73 -71.36
C ARG A 924 9.58 11.86 -70.52
N TYR A 925 9.76 11.88 -69.20
CA TYR A 925 8.67 11.81 -68.22
C TYR A 925 8.81 12.93 -67.18
N CYS A 926 7.69 13.55 -66.82
CA CYS A 926 7.54 14.53 -65.74
C CYS A 926 6.10 14.46 -65.17
N GLY A 927 5.79 15.19 -64.10
CA GLY A 927 4.48 15.15 -63.42
C GLY A 927 4.32 14.05 -62.36
N SER A 928 3.06 13.81 -61.94
CA SER A 928 2.70 12.90 -60.84
C SER A 928 1.95 11.67 -61.32
N GLY A 929 2.52 10.48 -61.07
CA GLY A 929 1.93 9.17 -61.40
C GLY A 929 2.96 8.21 -62.01
N PRO A 930 3.01 6.93 -61.59
CA PRO A 930 4.01 5.99 -62.09
C PRO A 930 3.82 5.72 -63.59
N PRO A 931 4.89 5.81 -64.41
CA PRO A 931 4.88 5.32 -65.78
C PRO A 931 4.46 3.84 -65.86
N GLU A 932 3.86 3.43 -66.99
CA GLU A 932 3.66 2.01 -67.30
C GLU A 932 5.00 1.26 -67.25
N GLU A 933 4.98 -0.04 -66.93
CA GLU A 933 6.18 -0.88 -66.81
C GLU A 933 7.07 -0.80 -68.07
N ILE A 934 8.37 -0.55 -67.87
CA ILE A 934 9.32 -0.31 -68.96
C ILE A 934 10.29 -1.48 -69.05
N TYR A 935 10.41 -2.05 -70.25
CA TYR A 935 11.28 -3.18 -70.57
C TYR A 935 12.34 -2.74 -71.58
N SER A 936 13.60 -3.11 -71.34
CA SER A 936 14.67 -2.91 -72.33
C SER A 936 14.55 -3.91 -73.48
N ALA A 937 14.82 -3.46 -74.71
CA ALA A 937 15.06 -4.37 -75.83
C ALA A 937 16.51 -4.90 -75.83
N GLY A 938 17.44 -4.19 -75.18
CA GLY A 938 18.84 -4.59 -75.01
C GLY A 938 19.21 -5.08 -73.60
N ASP A 939 20.49 -5.30 -73.36
CA ASP A 939 21.02 -5.72 -72.05
C ASP A 939 21.24 -4.54 -71.07
N SER A 940 20.87 -3.32 -71.46
CA SER A 940 21.16 -2.12 -70.67
C SER A 940 20.12 -1.01 -70.85
N ILE A 941 19.89 -0.24 -69.79
CA ILE A 941 19.11 0.99 -69.79
C ILE A 941 19.92 2.12 -69.14
N VAL A 942 19.85 3.31 -69.73
CA VAL A 942 20.30 4.55 -69.09
C VAL A 942 19.12 5.34 -68.57
N ILE A 943 19.20 5.73 -67.29
CA ILE A 943 18.28 6.67 -66.66
C ILE A 943 19.01 7.98 -66.47
N LYS A 944 18.48 9.06 -67.04
CA LYS A 944 19.00 10.43 -66.87
C LYS A 944 17.95 11.29 -66.20
N PHE A 945 18.28 11.85 -65.03
CA PHE A 945 17.41 12.76 -64.30
C PHE A 945 18.03 14.15 -64.25
N ARG A 946 17.25 15.16 -64.61
CA ARG A 946 17.63 16.57 -64.59
C ARG A 946 16.61 17.33 -63.78
N SER A 947 17.09 18.16 -62.85
CA SER A 947 16.29 19.19 -62.21
C SER A 947 16.87 20.57 -62.43
N ASP A 948 16.01 21.58 -62.44
CA ASP A 948 16.41 22.99 -62.44
C ASP A 948 16.52 23.54 -61.00
N ASP A 949 16.76 24.85 -60.87
CA ASP A 949 16.93 25.51 -59.56
C ASP A 949 15.60 25.84 -58.86
N THR A 950 14.46 25.47 -59.44
CA THR A 950 13.12 25.82 -58.99
C THR A 950 12.26 24.58 -58.72
N ILE A 951 11.15 24.77 -57.99
CA ILE A 951 10.09 23.78 -57.65
C ILE A 951 10.51 22.30 -57.59
N ASN A 952 11.00 21.87 -56.43
CA ASN A 952 11.31 20.44 -56.23
C ASN A 952 10.13 19.64 -55.66
N LYS A 953 9.94 18.42 -56.16
CA LYS A 953 8.93 17.44 -55.71
C LYS A 953 9.57 16.20 -55.07
N LYS A 954 8.77 15.19 -54.71
CA LYS A 954 9.23 13.98 -54.01
C LYS A 954 10.22 13.14 -54.83
N GLY A 955 10.17 13.22 -56.15
CA GLY A 955 11.04 12.49 -57.08
C GLY A 955 10.51 11.11 -57.44
N PHE A 956 11.41 10.19 -57.80
CA PHE A 956 11.03 8.82 -58.17
C PHE A 956 11.74 7.73 -57.35
N HIS A 957 11.04 6.60 -57.22
CA HIS A 957 11.53 5.32 -56.71
C HIS A 957 11.21 4.23 -57.73
N VAL A 958 12.27 3.61 -58.25
CA VAL A 958 12.22 2.60 -59.30
C VAL A 958 12.81 1.30 -58.75
N ARG A 959 12.09 0.21 -58.96
CA ARG A 959 12.59 -1.14 -58.76
C ARG A 959 13.07 -1.68 -60.10
N TYR A 960 14.28 -2.18 -60.15
CA TYR A 960 14.85 -2.76 -61.37
C TYR A 960 15.21 -4.23 -61.17
N THR A 961 14.95 -5.04 -62.18
CA THR A 961 15.23 -6.48 -62.16
C THR A 961 15.72 -6.97 -63.52
N SER A 962 16.44 -8.08 -63.52
CA SER A 962 16.88 -8.73 -64.75
C SER A 962 15.86 -9.76 -65.19
N THR A 963 15.32 -9.59 -66.39
CA THR A 963 14.34 -10.51 -67.00
C THR A 963 14.97 -11.24 -68.17
N LYS A 964 14.70 -12.53 -68.31
CA LYS A 964 15.22 -13.28 -69.46
C LYS A 964 14.50 -12.80 -70.71
N PHE A 965 15.21 -12.68 -71.85
CA PHE A 965 14.56 -12.45 -73.14
C PHE A 965 13.79 -13.70 -73.58
N GLN A 966 12.65 -13.97 -72.95
CA GLN A 966 11.59 -14.90 -73.34
C GLN A 966 10.50 -14.92 -72.26
N ASP A 967 9.51 -14.03 -72.42
CA ASP A 967 8.06 -14.29 -72.21
C ASP A 967 7.17 -13.11 -72.65
N THR A 968 7.63 -12.26 -73.58
CA THR A 968 6.82 -11.18 -74.19
C THR A 968 6.19 -11.59 -75.53
N LEU A 969 5.64 -12.80 -75.58
CA LEU A 969 4.78 -13.27 -76.67
C LEU A 969 3.80 -14.30 -76.13
N HIS A 970 2.85 -13.88 -75.27
CA HIS A 970 1.48 -14.43 -75.15
C HIS A 970 0.79 -13.90 -73.87
N SER A 971 0.05 -12.78 -74.00
CA SER A 971 -1.25 -12.49 -73.33
C SER A 971 -1.54 -10.99 -73.22
N ARG A 972 -1.72 -10.32 -74.37
CA ARG A 972 -2.66 -9.19 -74.46
C ARG A 972 -3.91 -9.70 -75.17
N LYS A 973 -4.99 -9.87 -74.41
CA LYS A 973 -6.36 -9.86 -74.91
C LYS A 973 -7.18 -8.98 -73.99
#